data_AF-A0A2S4VYT9-F1
#
_entry.id   AF-A0A2S4VYT9-F1
#
_cell.length_a   1.000
_cell.length_b   1.000
_cell.length_c   1.000
_cell.angle_alpha   90.00
_cell.angle_beta   90.00
_cell.angle_gamma   90.00
#
_symmetry.space_group_name_H-M   'P 1'
#
loop_
_entity.id
_entity.type
_entity.pdbx_description
1 polymer ?
#
loop_
_entity_poly.entity_id
_entity_poly.type
_entity_poly.pdbx_seq_one_letter_code
_entity_poly.pdbx_strand_id
1 'polypeptide(L)'
;MAGNTKKKTGKLKMKTPTIATRAQRLRREQNCVENHSSYLRIFADQDSLRRERERQEDMIGDHLMENTYEPNPEQNKDDAASSSSEDDVQWVNVELEAPRPIDLAIEACKEQFRRKARELNWSNVTQLLHPAFMTMKSRTNNWSRSLDINPTPQCTCSSKQKNTRIVDLVDIFGQYRKPFEFCKCTDDAARLIYHGYLAASPKTPQTAFSLPLLTLHNSLWNHCHARDLRKPFSAAVDFYRELEEMSTKLAYTALQLKPLEILAIELCPACFGPRPANTHEYPDATRDLLCICLDANFQHRHHTKASHANENVRMPRIFITENDIQEMADIISAKEEENSNKKQQGPPDRCTKSFKAADDQRNESTWKGCDDTGLMGCCCRHDSVVYMANIYKSGEKRSLPLALLRKLFLDVEPDRTVGILYDIGCSLDKFCQLRELLIEERPRIRFGTSVFHAYAHNWLCQLGYHPRFNVGWGLSDGEGLERMWSFLSPLIGPLRYSTRSHRLNSIAHRLKHHNSRDVKKLPRWLCKKFNAAITRQIQTRLILQQLLRQPNPFDSQGRNYKKSFFKQQWASQREFRNHRNGPEDERRCKLVELYEKEATVAGLRKELSSPKVLQRKEDELADLIKNIQTGTEEVQLLKEELEQEEGVPIDDKEQRILLLMWSAKTDLFLQASYKQAETQPIVDSQTIGTRLGTKGREKVFQALRDRESVVVKALNLYNKRYTEYVAEYPDKAPATRYEHPISYDEFLAFPLDDDFWNDGIYYQSKEPWAIDPNVRSGINCVLILSRTQEEFQLIAQEVARMVEWAISYYDTLHKSINYLRGRIVQMSLPSAVVPPDHIDEIPFGDGQCSRVLKVTFIKQDLQQRAWEHGSLVEEWSEKVAWLWPRCQPHTNCPALCRWFELTKLVRQHRARLKKKRGIKEVGLELDHLQEDTVLDERVNDGEEEALQSLADTLAQINEVPM
;
A
#
# COMPACT_ATOMS: atom_id res chain seq x y z
N MET A 1 -27.79 32.39 50.61
CA MET A 1 -28.64 32.73 49.45
C MET A 1 -28.14 31.88 48.29
N ALA A 2 -28.55 30.62 48.11
CA ALA A 2 -29.84 30.10 47.62
C ALA A 2 -30.25 30.73 46.27
N GLY A 3 -30.35 30.01 45.13
CA GLY A 3 -30.17 28.57 44.97
C GLY A 3 -30.36 28.02 43.54
N ASN A 4 -30.23 26.69 43.50
CA ASN A 4 -30.86 25.67 42.64
C ASN A 4 -31.14 25.93 41.15
N THR A 5 -30.53 25.09 40.31
CA THR A 5 -31.04 24.72 38.99
C THR A 5 -31.11 23.20 38.82
N LYS A 6 -32.33 22.66 38.69
CA LYS A 6 -32.63 21.30 38.22
C LYS A 6 -33.68 21.35 37.10
N LYS A 7 -33.32 20.72 35.97
CA LYS A 7 -34.08 19.92 34.97
C LYS A 7 -35.57 20.27 34.67
N LYS A 8 -35.92 20.35 33.37
CA LYS A 8 -36.67 19.30 32.60
C LYS A 8 -37.08 19.71 31.16
N THR A 9 -36.62 18.90 30.19
CA THR A 9 -37.32 18.26 29.03
C THR A 9 -38.36 18.99 28.15
N GLY A 10 -38.19 18.92 26.82
CA GLY A 10 -39.25 19.13 25.82
C GLY A 10 -38.90 18.56 24.42
N LYS A 11 -39.79 17.70 23.88
CA LYS A 11 -39.63 16.80 22.71
C LYS A 11 -39.62 17.50 21.33
N LEU A 12 -38.84 16.98 20.37
CA LEU A 12 -38.99 17.25 18.93
C LEU A 12 -40.29 16.62 18.40
N LYS A 13 -41.19 17.43 17.86
CA LYS A 13 -42.41 16.99 17.15
C LYS A 13 -42.06 16.49 15.75
N MET A 14 -42.33 15.23 15.47
CA MET A 14 -42.41 14.71 14.09
C MET A 14 -43.58 15.37 13.36
N LYS A 15 -43.34 15.90 12.15
CA LYS A 15 -44.41 16.33 11.24
C LYS A 15 -45.14 15.09 10.70
N THR A 16 -46.46 15.04 10.88
CA THR A 16 -47.35 14.03 10.31
C THR A 16 -47.39 14.11 8.78
N PRO A 17 -47.44 12.98 8.06
CA PRO A 17 -47.60 12.98 6.61
C PRO A 17 -49.03 13.34 6.22
N THR A 18 -49.16 14.18 5.18
CA THR A 18 -50.42 14.65 4.61
C THR A 18 -51.26 13.47 4.11
N ILE A 19 -52.48 13.31 4.63
CA ILE A 19 -53.42 12.24 4.23
C ILE A 19 -53.94 12.52 2.81
N ALA A 20 -53.74 11.57 1.91
CA ALA A 20 -54.20 11.64 0.53
C ALA A 20 -55.73 11.67 0.42
N THR A 21 -56.26 12.45 -0.52
CA THR A 21 -57.70 12.64 -0.72
C THR A 21 -58.39 11.33 -1.14
N ARG A 22 -59.71 11.20 -0.90
CA ARG A 22 -60.48 9.99 -1.26
C ARG A 22 -60.35 9.63 -2.75
N ALA A 23 -60.29 10.64 -3.62
CA ALA A 23 -60.06 10.47 -5.06
C ALA A 23 -58.64 9.97 -5.40
N GLN A 24 -57.63 10.32 -4.60
CA GLN A 24 -56.26 9.81 -4.75
C GLN A 24 -56.13 8.38 -4.22
N ARG A 25 -56.86 8.03 -3.16
CA ARG A 25 -56.89 6.65 -2.63
C ARG A 25 -57.56 5.69 -3.62
N LEU A 26 -58.74 6.05 -4.14
CA LEU A 26 -59.44 5.23 -5.14
C LEU A 26 -58.62 5.07 -6.43
N ARG A 27 -57.93 6.12 -6.91
CA ARG A 27 -57.00 5.99 -8.06
C ARG A 27 -55.79 5.10 -7.78
N ARG A 28 -55.27 5.09 -6.55
CA ARG A 28 -54.14 4.23 -6.16
C ARG A 28 -54.56 2.77 -5.98
N GLU A 29 -55.79 2.53 -5.52
CA GLU A 29 -56.39 1.20 -5.43
C GLU A 29 -56.66 0.62 -6.82
N GLN A 30 -57.26 1.43 -7.69
CA GLN A 30 -57.61 1.02 -9.06
C GLN A 30 -56.37 0.76 -9.93
N ASN A 31 -55.27 1.48 -9.67
CA ASN A 31 -54.00 1.31 -10.37
C ASN A 31 -52.95 0.58 -9.51
N CYS A 32 -53.32 -0.17 -8.47
CA CYS A 32 -52.35 -0.71 -7.51
C CYS A 32 -51.37 -1.70 -8.16
N VAL A 33 -51.85 -2.49 -9.12
CA VAL A 33 -51.06 -3.47 -9.87
C VAL A 33 -50.11 -2.79 -10.87
N GLU A 34 -50.57 -1.73 -11.56
CA GLU A 34 -49.72 -0.93 -12.45
C GLU A 34 -48.69 -0.10 -11.70
N ASN A 35 -49.05 0.45 -10.53
CA ASN A 35 -48.12 1.18 -9.66
C ASN A 35 -47.10 0.25 -9.02
N HIS A 36 -47.49 -0.97 -8.62
CA HIS A 36 -46.56 -1.97 -8.08
C HIS A 36 -45.59 -2.50 -9.15
N SER A 37 -46.09 -2.78 -10.36
CA SER A 37 -45.23 -3.16 -11.49
C SER A 37 -44.34 -2.00 -11.98
N SER A 38 -44.79 -0.75 -11.91
CA SER A 38 -43.97 0.43 -12.18
C SER A 38 -42.92 0.66 -11.10
N TYR A 39 -43.25 0.42 -9.82
CA TYR A 39 -42.31 0.51 -8.70
C TYR A 39 -41.21 -0.56 -8.80
N LEU A 40 -41.57 -1.80 -9.18
CA LEU A 40 -40.61 -2.88 -9.44
C LEU A 40 -39.76 -2.60 -10.69
N ARG A 41 -40.32 -2.00 -11.76
CA ARG A 41 -39.54 -1.55 -12.92
C ARG A 41 -38.55 -0.44 -12.58
N ILE A 42 -38.94 0.55 -11.76
CA ILE A 42 -38.05 1.65 -11.33
C ILE A 42 -36.90 1.15 -10.44
N PHE A 43 -37.15 0.16 -9.58
CA PHE A 43 -36.10 -0.43 -8.75
C PHE A 43 -35.18 -1.39 -9.53
N ALA A 44 -35.69 -2.08 -10.56
CA ALA A 44 -34.86 -2.81 -11.50
C ALA A 44 -34.05 -1.89 -12.44
N ASP A 45 -34.60 -0.72 -12.82
CA ASP A 45 -33.94 0.27 -13.69
C ASP A 45 -32.86 1.11 -12.97
N GLN A 46 -32.95 1.30 -11.65
CA GLN A 46 -31.88 2.00 -10.91
C GLN A 46 -30.59 1.17 -10.84
N ASP A 47 -30.71 -0.15 -10.86
CA ASP A 47 -29.57 -1.07 -10.84
C ASP A 47 -28.94 -1.27 -12.23
N SER A 48 -29.74 -1.12 -13.30
CA SER A 48 -29.26 -1.10 -14.70
C SER A 48 -28.61 0.25 -15.08
N LEU A 49 -29.24 1.38 -14.71
CA LEU A 49 -28.74 2.74 -14.98
C LEU A 49 -27.46 3.10 -14.21
N ARG A 50 -27.13 2.35 -13.16
CA ARG A 50 -25.87 2.46 -12.43
C ARG A 50 -24.74 1.69 -13.15
N ARG A 51 -24.97 0.43 -13.51
CA ARG A 51 -24.04 -0.41 -14.30
C ARG A 51 -23.72 0.17 -15.69
N GLU A 52 -24.63 0.97 -16.24
CA GLU A 52 -24.46 1.60 -17.57
C GLU A 52 -23.80 2.99 -17.50
N ARG A 53 -23.77 3.62 -16.32
CA ARG A 53 -22.96 4.84 -16.10
C ARG A 53 -21.49 4.50 -15.86
N GLU A 54 -21.23 3.31 -15.31
CA GLU A 54 -19.90 2.76 -15.03
C GLU A 54 -19.20 2.26 -16.31
N ARG A 55 -19.95 1.72 -17.32
CA ARG A 55 -19.38 1.35 -18.64
C ARG A 55 -18.99 2.53 -19.53
N GLN A 56 -19.68 3.67 -19.42
CA GLN A 56 -19.42 4.85 -20.26
C GLN A 56 -18.10 5.60 -19.93
N GLU A 57 -17.52 5.41 -18.75
CA GLU A 57 -16.24 6.03 -18.39
C GLU A 57 -15.02 5.25 -18.90
N ASP A 58 -15.18 3.96 -19.23
CA ASP A 58 -14.09 3.10 -19.71
C ASP A 58 -13.82 3.25 -21.23
N MET A 59 -14.73 3.83 -22.02
CA MET A 59 -14.58 3.98 -23.49
C MET A 59 -13.97 5.32 -23.98
N ILE A 60 -13.71 6.29 -23.09
CA ILE A 60 -13.26 7.65 -23.52
C ILE A 60 -11.73 7.73 -23.72
N GLY A 61 -10.97 6.71 -23.31
CA GLY A 61 -9.50 6.70 -23.39
C GLY A 61 -8.87 6.42 -24.77
N ASP A 62 -9.58 5.78 -25.69
CA ASP A 62 -8.96 5.16 -26.88
C ASP A 62 -9.19 5.85 -28.23
N HIS A 63 -9.91 6.98 -28.29
CA HIS A 63 -10.30 7.60 -29.58
C HIS A 63 -9.47 8.82 -30.05
N LEU A 64 -8.22 8.97 -29.61
CA LEU A 64 -7.35 10.04 -30.09
C LEU A 64 -5.96 9.52 -30.47
N MET A 65 -5.87 8.72 -31.54
CA MET A 65 -4.71 8.64 -32.44
C MET A 65 -5.07 7.85 -33.71
N GLU A 66 -5.67 8.51 -34.69
CA GLU A 66 -5.75 8.00 -36.06
C GLU A 66 -4.41 8.32 -36.74
N ASN A 67 -3.59 7.31 -37.03
CA ASN A 67 -2.36 7.44 -37.81
C ASN A 67 -2.50 6.54 -39.04
N THR A 68 -2.69 7.18 -40.19
CA THR A 68 -2.68 6.60 -41.54
C THR A 68 -1.25 6.20 -41.92
N TYR A 69 -0.99 4.90 -42.01
CA TYR A 69 0.10 4.35 -42.83
C TYR A 69 -0.19 2.89 -43.19
N GLU A 70 -0.63 2.64 -44.41
CA GLU A 70 -0.73 1.29 -44.99
C GLU A 70 0.60 0.89 -45.63
N PRO A 71 1.02 -0.36 -45.44
CA PRO A 71 1.62 -1.11 -46.54
C PRO A 71 0.78 -2.37 -46.84
N ASN A 72 0.48 -2.51 -48.13
CA ASN A 72 -0.30 -3.55 -48.79
C ASN A 72 0.22 -4.99 -48.50
N PRO A 73 -0.64 -6.01 -48.31
CA PRO A 73 -0.23 -7.38 -48.04
C PRO A 73 -0.41 -8.28 -49.28
N GLU A 74 0.68 -8.78 -49.86
CA GLU A 74 0.60 -9.97 -50.73
C GLU A 74 1.85 -10.86 -50.59
N GLN A 75 1.59 -12.17 -50.54
CA GLN A 75 2.48 -13.33 -50.76
C GLN A 75 3.46 -13.73 -49.65
N ASN A 76 3.13 -14.75 -48.84
CA ASN A 76 3.21 -16.16 -49.23
C ASN A 76 2.65 -17.08 -48.14
N LYS A 77 1.86 -18.06 -48.59
CA LYS A 77 1.53 -19.30 -47.88
C LYS A 77 2.76 -20.23 -47.94
N ASP A 78 2.93 -21.06 -46.92
CA ASP A 78 2.95 -22.54 -47.07
C ASP A 78 3.28 -23.22 -45.72
N ASP A 79 2.25 -23.93 -45.23
CA ASP A 79 2.23 -25.34 -44.84
C ASP A 79 3.05 -25.91 -43.66
N ALA A 80 2.23 -26.45 -42.73
CA ALA A 80 2.23 -27.82 -42.21
C ALA A 80 3.26 -28.22 -41.12
N ALA A 81 2.97 -29.12 -40.18
CA ALA A 81 1.76 -29.71 -39.60
C ALA A 81 2.25 -30.74 -38.55
N SER A 82 1.42 -30.99 -37.53
CA SER A 82 1.43 -32.15 -36.61
C SER A 82 2.49 -32.14 -35.47
N SER A 83 2.19 -32.56 -34.24
CA SER A 83 1.02 -33.23 -33.67
C SER A 83 0.93 -32.97 -32.16
N SER A 84 -0.29 -32.78 -31.70
CA SER A 84 -0.80 -32.61 -30.33
C SER A 84 -0.77 -33.88 -29.48
N SER A 85 -0.68 -33.71 -28.15
CA SER A 85 -1.49 -34.43 -27.15
C SER A 85 -1.48 -33.65 -25.83
N GLU A 86 -2.59 -32.93 -25.61
CA GLU A 86 -3.41 -32.75 -24.40
C GLU A 86 -2.74 -32.47 -23.04
N ASP A 87 -3.19 -31.56 -22.19
CA ASP A 87 -4.18 -30.47 -22.26
C ASP A 87 -3.89 -29.62 -21.00
N ASP A 88 -3.20 -28.49 -21.12
CA ASP A 88 -3.78 -27.18 -21.41
C ASP A 88 -5.07 -26.91 -20.62
N VAL A 89 -4.90 -26.35 -19.41
CA VAL A 89 -5.85 -25.34 -18.93
C VAL A 89 -5.68 -24.12 -19.84
N GLN A 90 -6.34 -24.20 -20.99
CA GLN A 90 -6.51 -23.11 -21.92
C GLN A 90 -7.15 -21.97 -21.13
N TRP A 91 -6.40 -20.89 -20.94
CA TRP A 91 -7.01 -19.62 -20.60
C TRP A 91 -8.03 -19.36 -21.70
N VAL A 92 -9.30 -19.53 -21.38
CA VAL A 92 -10.37 -18.97 -22.20
C VAL A 92 -10.11 -17.48 -22.15
N ASN A 93 -9.46 -16.96 -23.18
CA ASN A 93 -9.65 -15.58 -23.57
C ASN A 93 -11.15 -15.47 -23.73
N VAL A 94 -11.81 -14.92 -22.71
CA VAL A 94 -13.16 -14.41 -22.88
C VAL A 94 -12.99 -13.33 -23.92
N GLU A 95 -13.24 -13.68 -25.19
CA GLU A 95 -13.62 -12.68 -26.16
C GLU A 95 -14.76 -11.92 -25.48
N LEU A 96 -14.48 -10.69 -25.07
CA LEU A 96 -15.50 -9.78 -24.60
C LEU A 96 -16.57 -9.81 -25.67
N GLU A 97 -17.72 -10.42 -25.39
CA GLU A 97 -18.86 -10.40 -26.30
C GLU A 97 -19.03 -8.94 -26.72
N ALA A 98 -18.85 -8.68 -28.01
CA ALA A 98 -18.97 -7.34 -28.55
C ALA A 98 -20.31 -6.79 -28.06
N PRO A 99 -20.34 -5.64 -27.35
CA PRO A 99 -21.56 -5.13 -26.77
C PRO A 99 -22.61 -5.05 -27.87
N ARG A 100 -23.82 -5.57 -27.58
CA ARG A 100 -24.87 -5.69 -28.59
C ARG A 100 -25.05 -4.32 -29.25
N PRO A 101 -25.18 -4.23 -30.59
CA PRO A 101 -25.28 -2.95 -31.30
C PRO A 101 -26.35 -2.00 -30.73
N ILE A 102 -27.41 -2.56 -30.12
CA ILE A 102 -28.47 -1.82 -29.44
C ILE A 102 -27.99 -1.16 -28.14
N ASP A 103 -27.18 -1.86 -27.34
CA ASP A 103 -26.63 -1.31 -26.08
C ASP A 103 -25.65 -0.17 -26.41
N LEU A 104 -24.81 -0.35 -27.43
CA LEU A 104 -23.95 0.71 -27.99
C LEU A 104 -24.77 1.89 -28.53
N ALA A 105 -25.89 1.64 -29.22
CA ALA A 105 -26.75 2.69 -29.75
C ALA A 105 -27.50 3.46 -28.64
N ILE A 106 -27.95 2.78 -27.58
CA ILE A 106 -28.57 3.39 -26.41
C ILE A 106 -27.55 4.26 -25.66
N GLU A 107 -26.34 3.76 -25.43
CA GLU A 107 -25.27 4.53 -24.82
C GLU A 107 -24.87 5.74 -25.68
N ALA A 108 -24.75 5.55 -27.00
CA ALA A 108 -24.49 6.63 -27.94
C ALA A 108 -25.61 7.69 -27.92
N CYS A 109 -26.87 7.27 -27.83
CA CYS A 109 -28.03 8.17 -27.74
C CYS A 109 -28.05 8.93 -26.40
N LYS A 110 -27.81 8.24 -25.28
CA LYS A 110 -27.66 8.85 -23.94
C LYS A 110 -26.53 9.88 -23.93
N GLU A 111 -25.38 9.55 -24.51
CA GLU A 111 -24.25 10.48 -24.62
C GLU A 111 -24.57 11.64 -25.56
N GLN A 112 -25.30 11.41 -26.66
CA GLN A 112 -25.78 12.48 -27.53
C GLN A 112 -26.70 13.46 -26.77
N PHE A 113 -27.61 12.96 -25.93
CA PHE A 113 -28.44 13.82 -25.08
C PHE A 113 -27.63 14.57 -24.02
N ARG A 114 -26.61 13.94 -23.42
CA ARG A 114 -25.69 14.61 -22.49
C ARG A 114 -24.89 15.72 -23.20
N ARG A 115 -24.41 15.48 -24.43
CA ARG A 115 -23.72 16.48 -25.26
C ARG A 115 -24.64 17.66 -25.58
N LYS A 116 -25.86 17.39 -26.08
CA LYS A 116 -26.87 18.43 -26.35
C LYS A 116 -27.22 19.25 -25.10
N ALA A 117 -27.35 18.60 -23.94
CA ALA A 117 -27.60 19.29 -22.68
C ALA A 117 -26.41 20.15 -22.24
N ARG A 118 -25.16 19.66 -22.41
CA ARG A 118 -23.94 20.44 -22.14
C ARG A 118 -23.87 21.66 -23.07
N GLU A 119 -24.08 21.48 -24.37
CA GLU A 119 -24.10 22.56 -25.38
C GLU A 119 -25.14 23.62 -25.05
N LEU A 120 -26.36 23.23 -24.69
CA LEU A 120 -27.42 24.16 -24.30
C LEU A 120 -27.06 24.92 -23.01
N ASN A 121 -26.49 24.23 -22.02
CA ASN A 121 -26.03 24.87 -20.79
C ASN A 121 -24.89 25.87 -21.04
N TRP A 122 -23.90 25.50 -21.87
CA TRP A 122 -22.82 26.40 -22.27
C TRP A 122 -23.34 27.60 -23.06
N SER A 123 -24.29 27.39 -23.98
CA SER A 123 -24.89 28.47 -24.77
C SER A 123 -25.57 29.50 -23.86
N ASN A 124 -26.30 29.05 -22.84
CA ASN A 124 -26.97 29.92 -21.87
C ASN A 124 -25.96 30.73 -21.03
N VAL A 125 -24.85 30.13 -20.63
CA VAL A 125 -23.86 30.78 -19.75
C VAL A 125 -22.88 31.65 -20.54
N THR A 126 -22.59 31.33 -21.81
CA THR A 126 -21.64 32.08 -22.67
C THR A 126 -21.98 33.57 -22.78
N GLN A 127 -23.27 33.92 -22.85
CA GLN A 127 -23.72 35.31 -22.89
C GLN A 127 -23.33 36.09 -21.61
N LEU A 128 -23.16 35.40 -20.48
CA LEU A 128 -22.72 35.95 -19.20
C LEU A 128 -21.19 35.93 -19.07
N LEU A 129 -20.52 34.93 -19.64
CA LEU A 129 -19.06 34.79 -19.58
C LEU A 129 -18.33 35.82 -20.42
N HIS A 130 -18.80 36.10 -21.64
CA HIS A 130 -18.08 36.97 -22.56
C HIS A 130 -17.88 38.41 -22.03
N PRO A 131 -18.89 39.07 -21.43
CA PRO A 131 -18.68 40.38 -20.79
C PRO A 131 -17.70 40.34 -19.62
N ALA A 132 -17.76 39.30 -18.77
CA ALA A 132 -16.83 39.09 -17.67
C ALA A 132 -15.39 38.90 -18.21
N PHE A 133 -15.24 38.09 -19.25
CA PHE A 133 -13.97 37.83 -19.93
C PHE A 133 -13.38 39.11 -20.51
N MET A 134 -14.14 39.90 -21.26
CA MET A 134 -13.66 41.15 -21.87
C MET A 134 -13.27 42.19 -20.82
N THR A 135 -14.06 42.30 -19.74
CA THR A 135 -13.75 43.18 -18.60
C THR A 135 -12.41 42.81 -17.98
N MET A 136 -12.20 41.53 -17.69
CA MET A 136 -10.98 41.04 -17.08
C MET A 136 -9.79 41.08 -18.03
N LYS A 137 -9.98 40.76 -19.30
CA LYS A 137 -8.96 40.85 -20.34
C LYS A 137 -8.41 42.27 -20.47
N SER A 138 -9.27 43.28 -20.49
CA SER A 138 -8.85 44.67 -20.55
C SER A 138 -8.07 45.09 -19.30
N ARG A 139 -8.58 44.75 -18.10
CA ARG A 139 -7.98 45.18 -16.82
C ARG A 139 -6.65 44.50 -16.50
N THR A 140 -6.51 43.24 -16.88
CA THR A 140 -5.31 42.43 -16.60
C THR A 140 -4.28 42.50 -17.73
N ASN A 141 -4.54 43.30 -18.78
CA ASN A 141 -3.77 43.31 -20.01
C ASN A 141 -3.56 41.88 -20.55
N ASN A 142 -4.67 41.17 -20.77
CA ASN A 142 -4.69 39.77 -21.17
C ASN A 142 -3.94 38.84 -20.18
N TRP A 143 -4.13 39.07 -18.88
CA TRP A 143 -3.52 38.31 -17.78
C TRP A 143 -1.98 38.26 -17.81
N SER A 144 -1.33 39.33 -18.31
CA SER A 144 0.13 39.40 -18.49
C SER A 144 0.93 39.91 -17.28
N ARG A 145 0.28 40.41 -16.21
CA ARG A 145 0.98 41.09 -15.09
C ARG A 145 0.69 40.58 -13.67
N SER A 146 -0.51 40.03 -13.38
CA SER A 146 -0.84 39.27 -12.15
C SER A 146 -2.32 38.82 -12.18
N LEU A 147 -2.66 37.72 -11.48
CA LEU A 147 -4.03 37.26 -11.18
C LEU A 147 -4.68 38.03 -10.02
N ASP A 148 -3.95 38.89 -9.31
CA ASP A 148 -4.39 39.58 -8.07
C ASP A 148 -5.46 40.67 -8.30
N ILE A 149 -5.82 40.97 -9.54
CA ILE A 149 -6.84 41.94 -9.86
C ILE A 149 -8.19 41.23 -9.81
N ASN A 150 -8.89 41.33 -8.67
CA ASN A 150 -10.18 40.70 -8.48
C ASN A 150 -11.28 41.74 -8.24
N PRO A 151 -11.81 42.39 -9.31
CA PRO A 151 -12.90 43.33 -9.17
C PRO A 151 -14.19 42.53 -9.06
N THR A 152 -14.41 41.88 -7.92
CA THR A 152 -15.64 41.13 -7.69
C THR A 152 -16.83 42.06 -7.92
N PRO A 153 -17.85 41.65 -8.71
CA PRO A 153 -19.11 42.37 -8.78
C PRO A 153 -19.63 42.60 -7.36
N GLN A 154 -20.11 43.81 -7.04
CA GLN A 154 -20.62 44.13 -5.70
C GLN A 154 -21.71 43.13 -5.31
N CYS A 155 -21.41 42.29 -4.31
CA CYS A 155 -22.31 41.24 -3.86
C CYS A 155 -23.23 41.79 -2.77
N THR A 156 -24.53 41.83 -3.03
CA THR A 156 -25.55 42.24 -2.05
C THR A 156 -26.16 41.04 -1.29
N CYS A 157 -25.70 39.82 -1.60
CA CYS A 157 -26.17 38.58 -1.01
C CYS A 157 -25.71 38.47 0.47
N SER A 158 -26.63 38.12 1.39
CA SER A 158 -26.33 37.87 2.82
C SER A 158 -25.49 36.60 3.02
N SER A 159 -24.86 36.43 4.20
CA SER A 159 -24.04 35.24 4.51
C SER A 159 -24.78 33.91 4.36
N LYS A 160 -26.12 33.90 4.53
CA LYS A 160 -26.96 32.70 4.33
C LYS A 160 -27.24 32.38 2.85
N GLN A 161 -26.94 33.29 1.93
CA GLN A 161 -27.17 33.16 0.49
C GLN A 161 -25.88 32.89 -0.30
N LYS A 162 -24.74 32.86 0.40
CA LYS A 162 -23.44 32.46 -0.12
C LYS A 162 -23.24 30.97 0.15
N ASN A 163 -22.64 30.28 -0.79
CA ASN A 163 -22.30 28.88 -0.65
C ASN A 163 -20.81 28.70 -0.96
N THR A 164 -20.07 28.05 -0.07
CA THR A 164 -18.67 27.73 -0.29
C THR A 164 -18.57 26.30 -0.79
N ARG A 165 -17.85 26.11 -1.90
CA ARG A 165 -17.57 24.79 -2.46
C ARG A 165 -16.08 24.66 -2.73
N ILE A 166 -15.56 23.47 -2.56
CA ILE A 166 -14.19 23.15 -2.95
C ILE A 166 -14.12 23.14 -4.49
N VAL A 167 -13.14 23.86 -5.04
CA VAL A 167 -12.86 23.91 -6.48
C VAL A 167 -11.38 23.59 -6.70
N ASP A 168 -11.12 22.72 -7.66
CA ASP A 168 -9.80 22.39 -8.16
C ASP A 168 -9.38 23.43 -9.20
N LEU A 169 -8.55 24.39 -8.76
CA LEU A 169 -8.02 25.47 -9.57
C LEU A 169 -6.67 25.04 -10.16
N VAL A 170 -6.53 25.10 -11.48
CA VAL A 170 -5.31 24.64 -12.18
C VAL A 170 -4.66 25.83 -12.88
N ASP A 171 -3.40 26.11 -12.57
CA ASP A 171 -2.60 27.14 -13.23
C ASP A 171 -1.26 26.62 -13.77
N ILE A 172 -0.41 27.53 -14.24
CA ILE A 172 0.91 27.20 -14.80
C ILE A 172 1.93 26.72 -13.75
N PHE A 173 1.66 26.97 -12.47
CA PHE A 173 2.52 26.60 -11.34
C PHE A 173 2.03 25.33 -10.63
N GLY A 174 0.75 24.99 -10.77
CA GLY A 174 0.22 23.74 -10.24
C GLY A 174 -1.30 23.68 -10.16
N GLN A 175 -1.75 22.69 -9.41
CA GLN A 175 -3.15 22.43 -9.12
C GLN A 175 -3.39 22.75 -7.63
N TYR A 176 -4.46 23.48 -7.32
CA TYR A 176 -4.81 23.90 -5.96
C TYR A 176 -6.26 23.57 -5.67
N ARG A 177 -6.51 22.90 -4.55
CA ARG A 177 -7.87 22.62 -4.06
C ARG A 177 -8.25 23.67 -3.01
N LYS A 178 -9.11 24.63 -3.36
CA LYS A 178 -9.45 25.75 -2.47
C LYS A 178 -10.95 25.89 -2.22
N PRO A 179 -11.39 26.25 -1.00
CA PRO A 179 -12.76 26.66 -0.75
C PRO A 179 -13.05 27.97 -1.49
N PHE A 180 -13.97 27.90 -2.46
CA PHE A 180 -14.38 29.03 -3.28
C PHE A 180 -15.82 29.44 -2.94
N GLU A 181 -16.01 30.71 -2.62
CA GLU A 181 -17.32 31.26 -2.26
C GLU A 181 -18.10 31.65 -3.53
N PHE A 182 -19.29 31.08 -3.69
CA PHE A 182 -20.26 31.39 -4.74
C PHE A 182 -21.49 32.10 -4.17
N CYS A 183 -22.22 32.82 -5.00
CA CYS A 183 -23.45 33.50 -4.59
C CYS A 183 -24.49 33.50 -5.72
N LYS A 184 -25.76 33.74 -5.38
CA LYS A 184 -26.83 33.86 -6.38
C LYS A 184 -26.74 35.12 -7.25
N CYS A 185 -25.95 36.10 -6.81
CA CYS A 185 -25.82 37.40 -7.46
C CYS A 185 -24.93 37.35 -8.74
N THR A 186 -24.19 36.27 -8.97
CA THR A 186 -23.32 36.09 -10.13
C THR A 186 -23.26 34.60 -10.48
N ASP A 187 -23.37 34.26 -11.76
CA ASP A 187 -23.22 32.87 -12.20
C ASP A 187 -21.86 32.29 -11.77
N ASP A 188 -21.85 31.01 -11.40
CA ASP A 188 -20.66 30.35 -10.85
C ASP A 188 -19.47 30.39 -11.81
N ALA A 189 -19.71 30.13 -13.10
CA ALA A 189 -18.66 30.13 -14.11
C ALA A 189 -18.19 31.56 -14.44
N ALA A 190 -19.10 32.54 -14.45
CA ALA A 190 -18.75 33.94 -14.64
C ALA A 190 -17.92 34.48 -13.47
N ARG A 191 -18.25 34.08 -12.24
CA ARG A 191 -17.53 34.44 -11.03
C ARG A 191 -16.08 33.94 -11.05
N LEU A 192 -15.84 32.75 -11.56
CA LEU A 192 -14.48 32.21 -11.73
C LEU A 192 -13.64 33.05 -12.70
N ILE A 193 -14.23 33.60 -13.77
CA ILE A 193 -13.51 34.47 -14.72
C ILE A 193 -13.02 35.75 -14.05
N TYR A 194 -13.82 36.34 -13.14
CA TYR A 194 -13.38 37.51 -12.35
C TYR A 194 -12.18 37.19 -11.45
N HIS A 195 -12.02 35.92 -11.06
CA HIS A 195 -10.85 35.44 -10.32
C HIS A 195 -9.72 34.91 -11.24
N GLY A 196 -9.84 35.07 -12.56
CA GLY A 196 -8.83 34.67 -13.54
C GLY A 196 -8.88 33.20 -13.98
N TYR A 197 -9.99 32.50 -13.71
CA TYR A 197 -10.18 31.09 -14.06
C TYR A 197 -11.38 30.88 -14.98
N LEU A 198 -11.27 29.91 -15.89
CA LEU A 198 -12.39 29.42 -16.68
C LEU A 198 -12.85 28.06 -16.15
N ALA A 199 -14.13 27.95 -15.83
CA ALA A 199 -14.73 26.70 -15.37
C ALA A 199 -14.65 25.60 -16.43
N ALA A 200 -14.45 24.35 -16.01
CA ALA A 200 -14.53 23.17 -16.89
C ALA A 200 -15.99 22.73 -17.16
N SER A 201 -16.94 23.18 -16.34
CA SER A 201 -18.36 22.88 -16.49
C SER A 201 -19.24 24.13 -16.32
N PRO A 202 -20.38 24.21 -17.06
CA PRO A 202 -21.23 25.40 -17.06
C PRO A 202 -22.16 25.47 -15.84
N LYS A 203 -22.37 24.34 -15.16
CA LYS A 203 -23.23 24.22 -13.97
C LYS A 203 -22.40 23.59 -12.87
N THR A 204 -22.37 24.25 -11.70
CA THR A 204 -21.67 23.79 -10.50
C THR A 204 -20.22 23.36 -10.75
N PRO A 205 -19.32 24.30 -11.08
CA PRO A 205 -17.93 24.01 -11.41
C PRO A 205 -17.17 23.42 -10.22
N GLN A 206 -16.55 22.28 -10.45
CA GLN A 206 -15.63 21.61 -9.52
C GLN A 206 -14.17 21.79 -9.92
N THR A 207 -13.90 22.09 -11.20
CA THR A 207 -12.56 22.32 -11.73
C THR A 207 -12.56 23.59 -12.57
N ALA A 208 -11.51 24.40 -12.47
CA ALA A 208 -11.34 25.59 -13.27
C ALA A 208 -9.87 25.80 -13.64
N PHE A 209 -9.62 26.23 -14.88
CA PHE A 209 -8.28 26.44 -15.42
C PHE A 209 -7.97 27.93 -15.51
N SER A 210 -6.78 28.33 -15.07
CA SER A 210 -6.37 29.73 -15.15
C SER A 210 -6.30 30.18 -16.60
N LEU A 211 -6.72 31.41 -16.85
CA LEU A 211 -6.66 32.01 -18.18
C LEU A 211 -5.21 32.16 -18.71
N PRO A 212 -4.18 32.42 -17.88
CA PRO A 212 -2.78 32.28 -18.29
C PRO A 212 -2.42 30.89 -18.82
N LEU A 213 -2.83 29.82 -18.13
CA LEU A 213 -2.57 28.44 -18.56
C LEU A 213 -3.24 28.16 -19.91
N LEU A 214 -4.50 28.56 -20.07
CA LEU A 214 -5.22 28.38 -21.34
C LEU A 214 -4.59 29.22 -22.47
N THR A 215 -4.10 30.41 -22.16
CA THR A 215 -3.38 31.28 -23.12
C THR A 215 -2.06 30.64 -23.55
N LEU A 216 -1.29 30.09 -22.61
CA LEU A 216 -0.07 29.34 -22.89
C LEU A 216 -0.37 28.13 -23.77
N HIS A 217 -1.36 27.31 -23.40
CA HIS A 217 -1.78 26.16 -24.19
C HIS A 217 -2.20 26.56 -25.62
N ASN A 218 -3.02 27.60 -25.77
CA ASN A 218 -3.42 28.10 -27.09
C ASN A 218 -2.23 28.66 -27.89
N SER A 219 -1.25 29.29 -27.23
CA SER A 219 -0.03 29.74 -27.89
C SER A 219 0.81 28.57 -28.40
N LEU A 220 1.02 27.54 -27.56
CA LEU A 220 1.70 26.30 -27.96
C LEU A 220 0.97 25.62 -29.11
N TRP A 221 -0.36 25.51 -29.07
CA TRP A 221 -1.14 24.91 -30.14
C TRP A 221 -0.96 25.62 -31.50
N ASN A 222 -0.97 26.96 -31.49
CA ASN A 222 -0.90 27.74 -32.74
C ASN A 222 0.52 27.89 -33.29
N HIS A 223 1.55 27.85 -32.43
CA HIS A 223 2.94 28.14 -32.81
C HIS A 223 3.87 26.94 -32.70
N CYS A 224 3.39 25.81 -32.18
CA CYS A 224 4.18 24.60 -32.02
C CYS A 224 3.47 23.40 -32.63
N HIS A 225 4.19 22.65 -33.46
CA HIS A 225 3.73 21.33 -33.87
C HIS A 225 4.02 20.35 -32.74
N ALA A 226 2.98 19.96 -31.99
CA ALA A 226 3.09 19.07 -30.83
C ALA A 226 3.82 17.75 -31.13
N ARG A 227 3.66 17.21 -32.35
CA ARG A 227 4.33 16.01 -32.82
C ARG A 227 5.85 16.20 -32.94
N ASP A 228 6.28 17.38 -33.39
CA ASP A 228 7.69 17.70 -33.61
C ASP A 228 8.40 18.12 -32.32
N LEU A 229 7.67 18.75 -31.38
CA LEU A 229 8.23 19.15 -30.08
C LEU A 229 8.35 18.01 -29.07
N ARG A 230 7.61 16.90 -29.22
CA ARG A 230 7.59 15.84 -28.20
C ARG A 230 8.99 15.30 -27.88
N LYS A 231 9.77 14.94 -28.90
CA LYS A 231 11.13 14.42 -28.72
C LYS A 231 12.10 15.44 -28.10
N PRO A 232 12.27 16.66 -28.65
CA PRO A 232 13.20 17.63 -28.07
C PRO A 232 12.75 18.14 -26.70
N PHE A 233 11.44 18.25 -26.44
CA PHE A 233 10.94 18.61 -25.11
C PHE A 233 11.20 17.51 -24.08
N SER A 234 10.91 16.25 -24.40
CA SER A 234 11.24 15.12 -23.52
C SER A 234 12.74 15.07 -23.20
N ALA A 235 13.60 15.24 -24.22
CA ALA A 235 15.05 15.31 -24.02
C ALA A 235 15.48 16.49 -23.13
N ALA A 236 14.88 17.67 -23.33
CA ALA A 236 15.14 18.85 -22.49
C ALA A 236 14.70 18.65 -21.03
N VAL A 237 13.57 17.96 -20.80
CA VAL A 237 13.10 17.60 -19.45
C VAL A 237 14.07 16.63 -18.78
N ASP A 238 14.52 15.60 -19.50
CA ASP A 238 15.47 14.63 -18.96
C ASP A 238 16.81 15.31 -18.61
N PHE A 239 17.30 16.21 -19.47
CA PHE A 239 18.51 16.98 -19.19
C PHE A 239 18.33 17.98 -18.03
N TYR A 240 17.18 18.65 -17.93
CA TYR A 240 16.87 19.52 -16.80
C TYR A 240 16.93 18.75 -15.47
N ARG A 241 16.34 17.56 -15.41
CA ARG A 241 16.38 16.68 -14.23
C ARG A 241 17.82 16.25 -13.90
N GLU A 242 18.63 15.98 -14.91
CA GLU A 242 20.04 15.69 -14.71
C GLU A 242 20.79 16.87 -14.06
N LEU A 243 20.52 18.10 -14.48
CA LEU A 243 21.10 19.30 -13.86
C LEU A 243 20.68 19.46 -12.40
N GLU A 244 19.43 19.13 -12.05
CA GLU A 244 18.96 19.10 -10.66
C GLU A 244 19.67 18.03 -9.83
N GLU A 245 19.89 16.83 -10.39
CA GLU A 245 20.69 15.79 -9.74
C GLU A 245 22.13 16.22 -9.53
N MET A 246 22.77 16.82 -10.54
CA MET A 246 24.13 17.33 -10.44
C MET A 246 24.25 18.38 -9.34
N SER A 247 23.28 19.29 -9.24
CA SER A 247 23.21 20.30 -8.18
C SER A 247 23.07 19.66 -6.80
N THR A 248 22.28 18.60 -6.69
CA THR A 248 22.12 17.82 -5.46
C THR A 248 23.41 17.09 -5.06
N LYS A 249 24.08 16.46 -6.01
CA LYS A 249 25.38 15.80 -5.80
C LYS A 249 26.44 16.81 -5.36
N LEU A 250 26.51 17.97 -6.02
CA LEU A 250 27.42 19.07 -5.67
C LEU A 250 27.24 19.50 -4.21
N ALA A 251 25.99 19.67 -3.77
CA ALA A 251 25.68 20.04 -2.39
C ALA A 251 26.14 18.97 -1.39
N TYR A 252 25.85 17.69 -1.64
CA TYR A 252 26.25 16.61 -0.73
C TYR A 252 27.76 16.46 -0.62
N THR A 253 28.48 16.58 -1.74
CA THR A 253 29.95 16.55 -1.74
C THR A 253 30.53 17.76 -1.02
N ALA A 254 29.94 18.96 -1.21
CA ALA A 254 30.39 20.17 -0.51
C ALA A 254 30.18 20.09 1.01
N LEU A 255 29.09 19.45 1.43
CA LEU A 255 28.77 19.19 2.84
C LEU A 255 29.48 17.96 3.42
N GLN A 256 30.18 17.17 2.59
CA GLN A 256 30.86 15.91 2.95
C GLN A 256 29.93 14.92 3.66
N LEU A 257 28.69 14.81 3.18
CA LEU A 257 27.68 13.94 3.79
C LEU A 257 28.02 12.47 3.62
N LYS A 258 27.78 11.70 4.67
CA LYS A 258 27.87 10.23 4.68
C LYS A 258 26.63 9.61 4.03
N PRO A 259 26.70 8.35 3.56
CA PRO A 259 25.56 7.65 2.97
C PRO A 259 24.29 7.70 3.83
N LEU A 260 24.40 7.42 5.13
CA LEU A 260 23.27 7.49 6.06
C LEU A 260 22.63 8.88 6.16
N GLU A 261 23.43 9.95 6.13
CA GLU A 261 22.93 11.33 6.17
C GLU A 261 22.20 11.69 4.88
N ILE A 262 22.65 11.17 3.73
CA ILE A 262 21.97 11.30 2.44
C ILE A 262 20.62 10.58 2.50
N LEU A 263 20.56 9.36 3.04
CA LEU A 263 19.30 8.61 3.21
C LEU A 263 18.31 9.36 4.13
N ALA A 264 18.80 10.02 5.18
CA ALA A 264 17.96 10.83 6.05
C ALA A 264 17.36 12.06 5.35
N ILE A 265 18.12 12.69 4.44
CA ILE A 265 17.68 13.85 3.66
C ILE A 265 16.71 13.47 2.55
N GLU A 266 17.02 12.41 1.80
CA GLU A 266 16.26 12.03 0.59
C GLU A 266 15.05 11.14 0.87
N LEU A 267 15.06 10.38 1.97
CA LEU A 267 14.08 9.33 2.22
C LEU A 267 13.25 9.59 3.47
N CYS A 268 13.80 9.28 4.65
CA CYS A 268 13.07 9.30 5.90
C CYS A 268 14.00 9.59 7.11
N PRO A 269 13.94 10.79 7.69
CA PRO A 269 14.79 11.14 8.83
C PRO A 269 14.39 10.44 10.13
N ALA A 270 13.16 9.93 10.26
CA ALA A 270 12.78 9.08 11.39
C ALA A 270 13.50 7.72 11.36
N CYS A 271 13.75 7.16 10.18
CA CYS A 271 14.47 5.91 10.01
C CYS A 271 15.99 6.11 9.98
N PHE A 272 16.47 7.09 9.23
CA PHE A 272 17.90 7.24 8.89
C PHE A 272 18.59 8.43 9.57
N GLY A 273 17.85 9.27 10.32
CA GLY A 273 18.45 10.35 11.12
C GLY A 273 19.40 9.84 12.21
N PRO A 274 20.21 10.66 12.89
CA PRO A 274 21.20 10.17 13.85
C PRO A 274 20.62 9.35 15.01
N ARG A 275 21.39 8.35 15.50
CA ARG A 275 21.00 7.53 16.66
C ARG A 275 20.69 8.40 17.89
N PRO A 276 19.55 8.22 18.58
CA PRO A 276 19.23 8.96 19.80
C PRO A 276 20.17 8.62 20.95
N ALA A 277 20.52 9.62 21.78
CA ALA A 277 21.39 9.42 22.95
C ALA A 277 20.76 8.52 24.03
N ASN A 278 19.43 8.50 24.11
CA ASN A 278 18.66 7.73 25.09
C ASN A 278 18.24 6.33 24.60
N THR A 279 18.88 5.78 23.58
CA THR A 279 18.55 4.45 23.04
C THR A 279 18.59 3.33 24.09
N HIS A 280 19.48 3.44 25.07
CA HIS A 280 19.61 2.48 26.17
C HIS A 280 18.37 2.36 27.07
N GLU A 281 17.47 3.35 27.07
CA GLU A 281 16.24 3.33 27.87
C GLU A 281 15.14 2.44 27.27
N TYR A 282 15.27 2.06 25.99
CA TYR A 282 14.32 1.19 25.32
C TYR A 282 14.72 -0.28 25.45
N PRO A 283 13.77 -1.23 25.53
CA PRO A 283 14.05 -2.65 25.57
C PRO A 283 14.80 -3.16 24.32
N ASP A 284 15.62 -4.19 24.45
CA ASP A 284 16.38 -4.80 23.33
C ASP A 284 15.49 -5.23 22.15
N ALA A 285 14.21 -5.51 22.40
CA ALA A 285 13.25 -5.85 21.36
C ALA A 285 12.98 -4.69 20.38
N THR A 286 13.01 -3.43 20.84
CA THR A 286 12.64 -2.23 20.07
C THR A 286 13.76 -1.20 19.97
N ARG A 287 14.87 -1.39 20.69
CA ARG A 287 16.02 -0.49 20.71
C ARG A 287 16.65 -0.35 19.33
N ASP A 288 16.72 0.89 18.85
CA ASP A 288 17.33 1.32 17.58
C ASP A 288 16.87 0.52 16.34
N LEU A 289 15.67 -0.05 16.39
CA LEU A 289 15.17 -0.95 15.35
C LEU A 289 14.86 -0.17 14.06
N LEU A 290 15.35 -0.68 12.92
CA LEU A 290 14.91 -0.26 11.59
C LEU A 290 13.95 -1.30 11.01
N CYS A 291 12.71 -0.92 10.70
CA CYS A 291 11.76 -1.80 10.01
C CYS A 291 11.68 -1.44 8.53
N ILE A 292 11.91 -2.42 7.66
CA ILE A 292 11.76 -2.31 6.21
C ILE A 292 10.79 -3.35 5.67
N CYS A 293 10.21 -3.06 4.51
CA CYS A 293 9.30 -3.91 3.77
C CYS A 293 9.90 -4.22 2.39
N LEU A 294 9.64 -5.43 1.89
CA LEU A 294 10.05 -5.90 0.57
C LEU A 294 8.81 -6.43 -0.17
N ASP A 295 8.73 -6.15 -1.48
CA ASP A 295 7.63 -6.59 -2.35
C ASP A 295 8.00 -6.38 -3.83
N ALA A 296 7.41 -7.19 -4.71
CA ALA A 296 7.60 -7.15 -6.16
C ALA A 296 6.31 -6.79 -6.91
N ASN A 297 6.43 -5.95 -7.93
CA ASN A 297 5.33 -5.56 -8.80
C ASN A 297 5.63 -5.82 -10.29
N PHE A 298 4.88 -6.76 -10.87
CA PHE A 298 4.99 -7.19 -12.27
C PHE A 298 4.17 -6.37 -13.28
N GLN A 299 3.47 -5.31 -12.84
CA GLN A 299 2.71 -4.45 -13.76
C GLN A 299 3.62 -3.47 -14.51
N HIS A 300 4.74 -3.09 -13.90
CA HIS A 300 5.74 -2.12 -14.41
C HIS A 300 6.63 -2.69 -15.53
N ARG A 301 6.03 -3.31 -16.53
CA ARG A 301 6.71 -3.90 -17.70
C ARG A 301 7.21 -2.83 -18.68
N HIS A 302 8.29 -3.14 -19.38
CA HIS A 302 8.87 -2.32 -20.45
C HIS A 302 9.11 -3.17 -21.71
N HIS A 303 8.80 -2.62 -22.88
CA HIS A 303 9.02 -3.31 -24.14
C HIS A 303 10.43 -3.08 -24.67
N THR A 304 11.11 -4.16 -25.03
CA THR A 304 12.48 -4.12 -25.57
C THR A 304 12.58 -3.24 -26.83
N LYS A 305 11.55 -3.26 -27.69
CA LYS A 305 11.49 -2.47 -28.93
C LYS A 305 11.34 -0.96 -28.72
N ALA A 306 11.05 -0.52 -27.50
CA ALA A 306 10.89 0.90 -27.19
C ALA A 306 12.23 1.64 -27.03
N SER A 307 13.34 0.91 -26.91
CA SER A 307 14.69 1.46 -26.80
C SER A 307 15.56 1.04 -27.98
N HIS A 308 16.54 1.87 -28.33
CA HIS A 308 17.56 1.51 -29.33
C HIS A 308 18.71 0.76 -28.64
N ALA A 309 19.34 -0.18 -29.35
CA ALA A 309 20.39 -1.05 -28.80
C ALA A 309 21.64 -0.32 -28.25
N ASN A 310 21.85 0.95 -28.61
CA ASN A 310 23.05 1.74 -28.26
C ASN A 310 22.79 2.88 -27.24
N GLU A 311 21.69 2.81 -26.47
CA GLU A 311 21.38 3.85 -25.48
C GLU A 311 22.16 3.63 -24.18
N ASN A 312 23.02 4.58 -23.79
CA ASN A 312 23.70 4.55 -22.49
C ASN A 312 22.67 4.82 -21.37
N VAL A 313 22.16 3.75 -20.77
CA VAL A 313 21.19 3.84 -19.67
C VAL A 313 21.91 4.23 -18.38
N ARG A 314 21.66 5.45 -17.91
CA ARG A 314 22.13 5.89 -16.60
C ARG A 314 21.14 5.44 -15.52
N MET A 315 21.63 4.64 -14.58
CA MET A 315 20.83 4.17 -13.45
C MET A 315 20.69 5.28 -12.39
N PRO A 316 19.46 5.68 -12.02
CA PRO A 316 19.24 6.61 -10.92
C PRO A 316 19.69 6.01 -9.58
N ARG A 317 20.11 6.84 -8.62
CA ARG A 317 20.66 6.39 -7.32
C ARG A 317 19.75 5.49 -6.50
N ILE A 318 18.43 5.66 -6.62
CA ILE A 318 17.44 4.85 -5.90
C ILE A 318 17.37 3.41 -6.45
N PHE A 319 17.91 3.16 -7.65
CA PHE A 319 17.98 1.82 -8.23
C PHE A 319 19.34 1.18 -7.93
N ILE A 320 19.33 -0.09 -7.50
CA ILE A 320 20.52 -0.92 -7.51
C ILE A 320 20.88 -1.35 -8.94
N THR A 321 22.15 -1.63 -9.18
CA THR A 321 22.62 -1.97 -10.52
C THR A 321 22.38 -3.44 -10.85
N GLU A 322 22.35 -3.78 -12.14
CA GLU A 322 22.29 -5.18 -12.59
C GLU A 322 23.51 -5.97 -12.09
N ASN A 323 24.67 -5.32 -11.95
CA ASN A 323 25.88 -5.94 -11.42
C ASN A 323 25.73 -6.34 -9.96
N ASP A 324 25.10 -5.51 -9.12
CA ASP A 324 24.84 -5.84 -7.70
C ASP A 324 23.92 -7.06 -7.57
N ILE A 325 22.93 -7.17 -8.46
CA ILE A 325 22.00 -8.30 -8.52
C ILE A 325 22.71 -9.56 -8.99
N GLN A 326 23.58 -9.45 -10.00
CA GLN A 326 24.36 -10.56 -10.53
C GLN A 326 25.39 -11.07 -9.51
N GLU A 327 26.09 -10.17 -8.81
CA GLU A 327 27.01 -10.54 -7.73
C GLU A 327 26.28 -11.34 -6.64
N MET A 328 25.07 -10.90 -6.25
CA MET A 328 24.26 -11.64 -5.30
C MET A 328 23.79 -13.00 -5.86
N ALA A 329 23.49 -13.09 -7.15
CA ALA A 329 23.15 -14.35 -7.80
C ALA A 329 24.36 -15.31 -7.80
N ASP A 330 25.55 -14.82 -8.09
CA ASP A 330 26.79 -15.62 -8.09
C ASP A 330 27.12 -16.13 -6.68
N ILE A 331 26.94 -15.30 -5.64
CA ILE A 331 27.09 -15.71 -4.24
C ILE A 331 26.11 -16.84 -3.89
N ILE A 332 24.85 -16.73 -4.33
CA ILE A 332 23.84 -17.78 -4.11
C ILE A 332 24.26 -19.06 -4.81
N SER A 333 24.65 -18.98 -6.09
CA SER A 333 25.07 -20.15 -6.87
C SER A 333 26.29 -20.84 -6.27
N ALA A 334 27.30 -20.09 -5.83
CA ALA A 334 28.47 -20.65 -5.14
C ALA A 334 28.08 -21.40 -3.87
N LYS A 335 27.15 -20.85 -3.06
CA LYS A 335 26.63 -21.52 -1.87
C LYS A 335 25.78 -22.74 -2.19
N GLU A 336 25.08 -22.76 -3.31
CA GLU A 336 24.33 -23.93 -3.77
C GLU A 336 25.27 -25.05 -4.25
N GLU A 337 26.36 -24.71 -4.93
CA GLU A 337 27.41 -25.66 -5.31
C GLU A 337 28.12 -26.27 -4.09
N GLU A 338 28.50 -25.44 -3.10
CA GLU A 338 29.09 -25.89 -1.84
C GLU A 338 28.16 -26.86 -1.08
N ASN A 339 26.85 -26.56 -1.07
CA ASN A 339 25.85 -27.37 -0.37
C ASN A 339 25.38 -28.59 -1.15
N SER A 340 25.60 -28.66 -2.47
CA SER A 340 25.28 -29.85 -3.28
C SER A 340 26.09 -31.09 -2.85
N ASN A 341 27.24 -30.88 -2.20
CA ASN A 341 28.07 -31.93 -1.60
C ASN A 341 27.60 -32.39 -0.20
N LYS A 342 26.66 -31.67 0.43
CA LYS A 342 26.01 -32.05 1.69
C LYS A 342 24.60 -32.54 1.35
N LYS A 343 24.30 -33.84 1.54
CA LYS A 343 22.92 -34.36 1.40
C LYS A 343 21.97 -33.45 2.19
N GLN A 344 21.12 -32.68 1.50
CA GLN A 344 20.13 -31.84 2.14
C GLN A 344 19.14 -32.74 2.88
N GLN A 345 19.27 -32.81 4.21
CA GLN A 345 18.27 -33.39 5.09
C GLN A 345 17.29 -32.28 5.46
N GLY A 346 16.12 -32.28 4.82
CA GLY A 346 15.01 -31.45 5.22
C GLY A 346 13.95 -31.36 4.11
N PRO A 347 12.67 -31.58 4.43
CA PRO A 347 11.60 -31.52 3.44
C PRO A 347 11.44 -30.14 2.82
N PRO A 348 10.92 -30.07 1.57
CA PRO A 348 10.49 -28.83 0.95
C PRO A 348 9.42 -28.15 1.81
N ASP A 349 9.53 -26.84 1.96
CA ASP A 349 8.62 -26.04 2.80
C ASP A 349 7.20 -26.02 2.23
N ARG A 350 6.22 -26.44 3.04
CA ARG A 350 4.79 -26.46 2.68
C ARG A 350 4.27 -25.06 2.38
N CYS A 351 4.84 -24.00 3.00
CA CYS A 351 4.51 -22.61 2.64
C CYS A 351 4.98 -22.25 1.22
N THR A 352 6.03 -22.90 0.70
CA THR A 352 6.51 -22.62 -0.67
C THR A 352 5.57 -23.23 -1.73
N LYS A 353 4.87 -24.34 -1.42
CA LYS A 353 3.87 -24.97 -2.32
C LYS A 353 2.51 -24.22 -2.36
N SER A 354 2.18 -23.43 -1.33
CA SER A 354 0.87 -22.73 -1.22
C SER A 354 0.85 -21.30 -1.80
N PHE A 355 2.00 -20.73 -2.16
CA PHE A 355 2.10 -19.38 -2.70
C PHE A 355 2.42 -19.36 -4.19
N LYS A 356 1.49 -18.87 -5.01
CA LYS A 356 1.73 -18.52 -6.43
C LYS A 356 2.85 -17.48 -6.61
N ALA A 357 3.19 -16.70 -5.58
CA ALA A 357 4.28 -15.73 -5.62
C ALA A 357 5.68 -16.39 -5.61
N ALA A 358 5.84 -17.53 -4.92
CA ALA A 358 7.11 -18.25 -4.88
C ALA A 358 7.34 -19.12 -6.13
N ASP A 359 6.28 -19.42 -6.89
CA ASP A 359 6.27 -20.28 -8.07
C ASP A 359 5.84 -19.52 -9.35
N ASP A 360 5.89 -18.19 -9.33
CA ASP A 360 5.56 -17.37 -10.50
C ASP A 360 6.71 -17.53 -11.52
N GLN A 361 6.65 -18.60 -12.33
CA GLN A 361 7.50 -18.87 -13.49
C GLN A 361 7.26 -17.85 -14.63
N ARG A 362 6.91 -16.61 -14.29
CA ARG A 362 6.69 -15.50 -15.22
C ARG A 362 8.03 -14.96 -15.71
N ASN A 363 8.61 -15.66 -16.67
CA ASN A 363 9.89 -15.34 -17.29
C ASN A 363 9.69 -14.74 -18.69
N GLU A 364 10.77 -14.62 -19.47
CA GLU A 364 10.74 -14.12 -20.86
C GLU A 364 9.72 -14.86 -21.76
N SER A 365 9.41 -16.14 -21.46
CA SER A 365 8.39 -16.90 -22.20
C SER A 365 6.96 -16.42 -21.94
N THR A 366 6.67 -15.90 -20.74
CA THR A 366 5.36 -15.35 -20.38
C THR A 366 5.13 -13.96 -20.97
N TRP A 367 6.20 -13.18 -21.14
CA TRP A 367 6.13 -11.78 -21.60
C TRP A 367 7.06 -11.52 -22.81
N LYS A 368 6.83 -12.25 -23.90
CA LYS A 368 7.61 -12.11 -25.14
C LYS A 368 7.69 -10.64 -25.58
N GLY A 369 8.92 -10.14 -25.76
CA GLY A 369 9.19 -8.77 -26.22
C GLY A 369 9.25 -7.71 -25.12
N CYS A 370 9.29 -8.10 -23.85
CA CYS A 370 9.65 -7.23 -22.72
C CYS A 370 11.07 -7.54 -22.24
N ASP A 371 11.83 -6.50 -21.90
CA ASP A 371 13.15 -6.60 -21.26
C ASP A 371 13.01 -6.44 -19.73
N ASP A 372 12.34 -5.41 -19.23
CA ASP A 372 11.95 -5.33 -17.82
C ASP A 372 10.55 -5.96 -17.62
N THR A 373 10.44 -6.99 -16.77
CA THR A 373 9.19 -7.72 -16.45
C THR A 373 8.51 -7.22 -15.18
N GLY A 374 9.18 -6.37 -14.39
CA GLY A 374 8.64 -5.81 -13.16
C GLY A 374 9.64 -4.96 -12.37
N LEU A 375 9.28 -4.63 -11.14
CA LEU A 375 10.11 -3.91 -10.17
C LEU A 375 10.09 -4.64 -8.82
N MET A 376 11.24 -4.75 -8.18
CA MET A 376 11.36 -5.13 -6.77
C MET A 376 11.61 -3.87 -5.94
N GLY A 377 10.86 -3.68 -4.86
CA GLY A 377 10.96 -2.52 -3.98
C GLY A 377 11.47 -2.87 -2.59
N CYS A 378 12.08 -1.88 -1.96
CA CYS A 378 12.34 -1.83 -0.52
C CYS A 378 11.89 -0.48 0.02
N CYS A 379 11.02 -0.45 1.03
CA CYS A 379 10.61 0.78 1.71
C CYS A 379 10.78 0.65 3.22
N CYS A 380 10.82 1.77 3.95
CA CYS A 380 10.73 1.74 5.40
C CYS A 380 9.27 1.66 5.87
N ARG A 381 9.05 1.43 7.18
CA ARG A 381 7.69 1.40 7.76
C ARG A 381 6.91 2.73 7.69
N HIS A 382 7.56 3.83 7.29
CA HIS A 382 6.94 5.13 7.02
C HIS A 382 6.54 5.31 5.54
N ASP A 383 6.53 4.22 4.77
CA ASP A 383 6.19 4.14 3.34
C ASP A 383 7.21 4.81 2.40
N SER A 384 8.31 5.36 2.92
CA SER A 384 9.35 5.97 2.09
C SER A 384 10.22 4.89 1.43
N VAL A 385 10.37 4.98 0.11
CA VAL A 385 11.13 4.02 -0.69
C VAL A 385 12.62 4.21 -0.43
N VAL A 386 13.32 3.12 -0.16
CA VAL A 386 14.76 3.10 0.09
C VAL A 386 15.52 2.75 -1.18
N TYR A 387 15.26 1.56 -1.72
CA TYR A 387 15.91 1.07 -2.93
C TYR A 387 14.92 0.33 -3.84
N MET A 388 15.23 0.32 -5.13
CA MET A 388 14.48 -0.32 -6.19
C MET A 388 15.40 -1.21 -7.02
N ALA A 389 14.88 -2.30 -7.56
CA ALA A 389 15.58 -3.12 -8.54
C ALA A 389 14.66 -3.37 -9.75
N ASN A 390 15.23 -3.33 -10.95
CA ASN A 390 14.51 -3.83 -12.13
C ASN A 390 14.49 -5.36 -12.09
N ILE A 391 13.33 -5.94 -12.40
CA ILE A 391 13.23 -7.36 -12.70
C ILE A 391 13.48 -7.49 -14.20
N TYR A 392 14.70 -7.86 -14.58
CA TYR A 392 15.11 -7.96 -15.99
C TYR A 392 14.96 -9.40 -16.49
N LYS A 393 14.11 -9.61 -17.51
CA LYS A 393 13.85 -10.89 -18.21
C LYS A 393 13.75 -12.13 -17.32
N SER A 394 13.33 -11.95 -16.08
CA SER A 394 13.27 -12.98 -15.05
C SER A 394 11.96 -12.86 -14.27
N GLY A 395 11.62 -13.91 -13.52
CA GLY A 395 10.65 -13.80 -12.43
C GLY A 395 11.29 -13.18 -11.18
N GLU A 396 10.55 -13.16 -10.08
CA GLU A 396 11.07 -12.76 -8.77
C GLU A 396 12.12 -13.77 -8.27
N LYS A 397 13.38 -13.51 -8.58
CA LYS A 397 14.53 -14.28 -8.08
C LYS A 397 14.88 -13.82 -6.67
N ARG A 398 15.31 -14.75 -5.80
CA ARG A 398 15.80 -14.47 -4.44
C ARG A 398 17.03 -13.55 -4.39
N SER A 399 17.77 -13.41 -5.50
CA SER A 399 18.88 -12.45 -5.60
C SER A 399 18.42 -10.99 -5.51
N LEU A 400 17.19 -10.67 -5.95
CA LEU A 400 16.63 -9.31 -5.91
C LEU A 400 16.44 -8.78 -4.47
N PRO A 401 15.64 -9.43 -3.58
CA PRO A 401 15.51 -9.00 -2.20
C PRO A 401 16.86 -8.97 -1.47
N LEU A 402 17.72 -9.98 -1.72
CA LEU A 402 19.01 -10.07 -1.04
C LEU A 402 19.99 -8.98 -1.48
N ALA A 403 20.00 -8.59 -2.76
CA ALA A 403 20.82 -7.47 -3.25
C ALA A 403 20.36 -6.13 -2.65
N LEU A 404 19.04 -5.90 -2.54
CA LEU A 404 18.49 -4.73 -1.86
C LEU A 404 18.90 -4.67 -0.38
N LEU A 405 18.83 -5.82 0.31
CA LEU A 405 19.24 -5.93 1.71
C LEU A 405 20.75 -5.72 1.89
N ARG A 406 21.59 -6.32 1.05
CA ARG A 406 23.04 -6.12 1.05
C ARG A 406 23.37 -4.64 0.86
N LYS A 407 22.71 -3.96 -0.09
CA LYS A 407 22.89 -2.51 -0.29
C LYS A 407 22.47 -1.71 0.95
N LEU A 408 21.32 -2.03 1.55
CA LEU A 408 20.88 -1.40 2.81
C LEU A 408 21.90 -1.57 3.93
N PHE A 409 22.43 -2.77 4.13
CA PHE A 409 23.39 -3.06 5.20
C PHE A 409 24.71 -2.31 5.08
N LEU A 410 25.13 -1.96 3.86
CA LEU A 410 26.31 -1.11 3.62
C LEU A 410 26.08 0.36 4.00
N ASP A 411 24.84 0.84 3.96
CA ASP A 411 24.53 2.26 4.17
C ASP A 411 23.99 2.58 5.57
N VAL A 412 23.57 1.57 6.34
CA VAL A 412 23.10 1.73 7.74
C VAL A 412 24.18 1.40 8.76
N GLU A 413 23.94 1.76 10.03
CA GLU A 413 24.90 1.48 11.10
C GLU A 413 25.13 -0.04 11.30
N PRO A 414 26.38 -0.50 11.49
CA PRO A 414 26.73 -1.93 11.46
C PRO A 414 26.14 -2.72 12.63
N ASP A 415 25.93 -2.08 13.77
CA ASP A 415 25.34 -2.67 14.99
C ASP A 415 23.82 -2.52 15.06
N ARG A 416 23.19 -1.91 14.04
CA ARG A 416 21.76 -1.63 14.05
C ARG A 416 20.93 -2.87 13.71
N THR A 417 19.92 -3.12 14.53
CA THR A 417 18.95 -4.19 14.29
C THR A 417 17.99 -3.82 13.18
N VAL A 418 17.74 -4.74 12.24
CA VAL A 418 16.86 -4.56 11.09
C VAL A 418 15.77 -5.63 11.09
N GLY A 419 14.51 -5.20 11.16
CA GLY A 419 13.33 -6.02 10.91
C GLY A 419 12.92 -5.95 9.45
N ILE A 420 12.79 -7.11 8.81
CA ILE A 420 12.42 -7.27 7.41
C ILE A 420 11.03 -7.90 7.32
N LEU A 421 10.06 -7.14 6.80
CA LEU A 421 8.72 -7.61 6.48
C LEU A 421 8.65 -7.95 4.99
N TYR A 422 8.21 -9.16 4.68
CA TYR A 422 8.07 -9.65 3.32
C TYR A 422 7.03 -10.75 3.26
N ASP A 423 6.24 -10.82 2.20
CA ASP A 423 5.18 -11.82 2.01
C ASP A 423 5.66 -13.25 2.18
N ILE A 424 6.88 -13.53 1.75
CA ILE A 424 7.55 -14.81 1.90
C ILE A 424 8.78 -14.71 2.81
N GLY A 425 8.75 -13.81 3.80
CA GLY A 425 9.82 -13.59 4.78
C GLY A 425 10.26 -14.87 5.48
N CYS A 426 9.33 -15.78 5.78
CA CYS A 426 9.64 -17.10 6.34
C CYS A 426 10.47 -17.99 5.40
N SER A 427 10.15 -17.98 4.11
CA SER A 427 10.86 -18.75 3.08
C SER A 427 12.25 -18.15 2.87
N LEU A 428 12.35 -16.81 2.83
CA LEU A 428 13.62 -16.11 2.68
C LEU A 428 14.53 -16.34 3.89
N ASP A 429 14.00 -16.32 5.12
CA ASP A 429 14.76 -16.62 6.34
C ASP A 429 15.36 -18.03 6.30
N LYS A 430 14.53 -19.04 6.03
CA LYS A 430 14.97 -20.44 5.91
C LYS A 430 15.97 -20.62 4.78
N PHE A 431 15.74 -19.97 3.64
CA PHE A 431 16.66 -19.99 2.50
C PHE A 431 18.05 -19.47 2.89
N CYS A 432 18.11 -18.34 3.61
CA CYS A 432 19.36 -17.77 4.09
C CYS A 432 20.04 -18.67 5.13
N GLN A 433 19.28 -19.29 6.04
CA GLN A 433 19.82 -20.25 7.03
C GLN A 433 20.47 -21.45 6.34
N LEU A 434 19.76 -22.11 5.43
CA LEU A 434 20.23 -23.33 4.77
C LEU A 434 21.47 -23.13 3.90
N ARG A 435 21.66 -21.91 3.37
CA ARG A 435 22.76 -21.56 2.47
C ARG A 435 23.85 -20.73 3.13
N GLU A 436 23.75 -20.52 4.45
CA GLU A 436 24.70 -19.70 5.21
C GLU A 436 24.89 -18.31 4.55
N LEU A 437 23.78 -17.67 4.17
CA LEU A 437 23.77 -16.30 3.61
C LEU A 437 23.55 -15.28 4.73
N LEU A 438 24.14 -14.09 4.58
CA LEU A 438 24.06 -12.98 5.54
C LEU A 438 24.56 -13.35 6.96
N ILE A 439 25.61 -14.17 7.05
CA ILE A 439 26.13 -14.70 8.33
C ILE A 439 26.54 -13.57 9.28
N GLU A 440 27.20 -12.53 8.77
CA GLU A 440 27.68 -11.41 9.59
C GLU A 440 26.51 -10.58 10.13
N GLU A 441 25.46 -10.40 9.34
CA GLU A 441 24.29 -9.62 9.70
C GLU A 441 23.23 -10.43 10.45
N ARG A 442 23.36 -11.77 10.52
CA ARG A 442 22.37 -12.64 11.15
C ARG A 442 21.96 -12.24 12.58
N PRO A 443 22.89 -11.89 13.49
CA PRO A 443 22.54 -11.53 14.87
C PRO A 443 21.64 -10.29 14.97
N ARG A 444 21.65 -9.44 13.93
CA ARG A 444 20.93 -8.16 13.89
C ARG A 444 19.72 -8.17 12.94
N ILE A 445 19.40 -9.28 12.30
CA ILE A 445 18.24 -9.39 11.38
C ILE A 445 17.09 -10.14 12.04
N ARG A 446 15.86 -9.65 11.83
CA ARG A 446 14.62 -10.39 12.11
C ARG A 446 13.74 -10.42 10.87
N PHE A 447 13.29 -11.60 10.48
CA PHE A 447 12.31 -11.74 9.40
C PHE A 447 10.90 -11.83 9.98
N GLY A 448 9.95 -11.22 9.28
CA GLY A 448 8.53 -11.31 9.55
C GLY A 448 7.75 -11.33 8.25
N THR A 449 6.51 -11.78 8.33
CA THR A 449 5.59 -11.77 7.19
C THR A 449 4.68 -10.56 7.27
N SER A 450 4.48 -9.85 6.16
CA SER A 450 3.50 -8.75 6.06
C SER A 450 2.16 -9.20 6.63
N VAL A 451 1.49 -8.35 7.43
CA VAL A 451 0.39 -8.75 8.30
C VAL A 451 -0.79 -9.33 7.51
N PHE A 452 -1.09 -8.81 6.32
CA PHE A 452 -2.18 -9.36 5.51
C PHE A 452 -1.81 -10.72 4.90
N HIS A 453 -0.56 -10.85 4.47
CA HIS A 453 -0.05 -12.08 3.88
C HIS A 453 0.18 -13.17 4.93
N ALA A 454 0.48 -12.80 6.18
CA ALA A 454 0.75 -13.74 7.28
C ALA A 454 -0.41 -14.73 7.49
N TYR A 455 -1.66 -14.29 7.34
CA TYR A 455 -2.82 -15.18 7.52
C TYR A 455 -2.94 -16.27 6.43
N ALA A 456 -2.38 -16.03 5.24
CA ALA A 456 -2.30 -17.03 4.18
C ALA A 456 -1.21 -18.08 4.43
N HIS A 457 -0.34 -17.88 5.43
CA HIS A 457 0.58 -18.90 5.89
C HIS A 457 -0.09 -19.82 6.90
N ASN A 458 0.39 -21.06 6.99
CA ASN A 458 -0.08 -21.99 8.03
C ASN A 458 0.17 -21.42 9.43
N TRP A 459 -0.59 -21.92 10.41
CA TRP A 459 -0.52 -21.44 11.79
C TRP A 459 0.89 -21.49 12.39
N LEU A 460 1.70 -22.50 12.04
CA LEU A 460 3.08 -22.62 12.53
C LEU A 460 3.97 -21.48 12.02
N CYS A 461 3.83 -21.13 10.74
CA CYS A 461 4.52 -19.98 10.17
C CYS A 461 4.02 -18.68 10.80
N GLN A 462 2.71 -18.50 11.00
CA GLN A 462 2.15 -17.32 11.68
C GLN A 462 2.76 -17.15 13.08
N LEU A 463 2.82 -18.20 13.89
CA LEU A 463 3.43 -18.12 15.21
C LEU A 463 4.91 -17.69 15.18
N GLY A 464 5.65 -18.04 14.13
CA GLY A 464 7.09 -17.70 14.00
C GLY A 464 7.36 -16.34 13.35
N TYR A 465 6.52 -15.91 12.41
CA TYR A 465 6.80 -14.77 11.54
C TYR A 465 5.73 -13.68 11.55
N HIS A 466 4.56 -13.90 12.15
CA HIS A 466 3.51 -12.88 12.19
C HIS A 466 3.88 -11.73 13.15
N PRO A 467 3.89 -10.47 12.68
CA PRO A 467 4.27 -9.30 13.50
C PRO A 467 3.39 -9.04 14.73
N ARG A 468 2.16 -9.56 14.76
CA ARG A 468 1.24 -9.41 15.90
C ARG A 468 1.50 -10.42 17.02
N PHE A 469 2.18 -11.52 16.70
CA PHE A 469 2.53 -12.57 17.65
C PHE A 469 3.98 -12.47 18.14
N ASN A 470 4.85 -11.84 17.36
CA ASN A 470 6.28 -11.75 17.63
C ASN A 470 6.68 -10.36 18.13
N VAL A 471 7.68 -10.34 19.02
CA VAL A 471 8.23 -9.13 19.65
C VAL A 471 9.06 -8.29 18.68
N GLY A 472 9.04 -6.96 18.87
CA GLY A 472 9.87 -6.03 18.10
C GLY A 472 9.30 -5.62 16.74
N TRP A 473 7.98 -5.53 16.59
CA TRP A 473 7.35 -5.03 15.35
C TRP A 473 6.39 -3.86 15.58
N GLY A 474 6.02 -3.59 16.84
CA GLY A 474 5.00 -2.61 17.16
C GLY A 474 3.68 -2.91 16.44
N LEU A 475 3.09 -1.88 15.85
CA LEU A 475 1.91 -1.95 14.99
C LEU A 475 2.25 -1.87 13.49
N SER A 476 3.50 -2.12 13.11
CA SER A 476 3.91 -2.18 11.69
C SER A 476 3.12 -3.26 10.94
N ASP A 477 2.66 -2.95 9.73
CA ASP A 477 1.83 -3.83 8.89
C ASP A 477 2.63 -4.54 7.80
N GLY A 478 3.66 -3.91 7.25
CA GLY A 478 4.44 -4.45 6.13
C GLY A 478 3.99 -3.94 4.76
N GLU A 479 2.92 -3.15 4.71
CA GLU A 479 2.11 -2.90 3.51
C GLU A 479 2.45 -1.57 2.82
N GLY A 480 3.71 -1.12 2.97
CA GLY A 480 4.15 0.19 2.50
C GLY A 480 4.37 0.23 0.99
N LEU A 481 4.79 -0.89 0.40
CA LEU A 481 5.10 -0.97 -1.02
C LEU A 481 3.84 -1.00 -1.86
N GLU A 482 2.77 -1.64 -1.40
CA GLU A 482 1.44 -1.69 -2.02
C GLU A 482 0.84 -0.28 -2.14
N ARG A 483 0.97 0.52 -1.07
CA ARG A 483 0.59 1.93 -1.07
C ARG A 483 1.39 2.73 -2.10
N MET A 484 2.69 2.46 -2.19
CA MET A 484 3.58 3.10 -3.16
C MET A 484 3.33 2.64 -4.61
N TRP A 485 2.99 1.38 -4.84
CA TRP A 485 2.59 0.86 -6.15
C TRP A 485 1.32 1.53 -6.66
N SER A 486 0.34 1.72 -5.77
CA SER A 486 -0.85 2.50 -6.12
C SER A 486 -0.48 3.91 -6.57
N PHE A 487 0.51 4.53 -5.91
CA PHE A 487 1.01 5.86 -6.26
C PHE A 487 1.73 5.92 -7.62
N LEU A 488 2.48 4.88 -7.97
CA LEU A 488 3.18 4.76 -9.26
C LEU A 488 2.30 4.26 -10.41
N SER A 489 1.10 3.75 -10.12
CA SER A 489 0.22 3.14 -11.12
C SER A 489 -0.06 3.99 -12.36
N PRO A 490 -0.19 5.34 -12.29
CA PRO A 490 -0.38 6.17 -13.49
C PRO A 490 0.80 6.14 -14.48
N LEU A 491 1.99 5.73 -14.03
CA LEU A 491 3.19 5.63 -14.88
C LEU A 491 3.25 4.32 -15.67
N ILE A 492 2.47 3.30 -15.30
CA ILE A 492 2.57 1.96 -15.90
C ILE A 492 2.30 1.98 -17.40
N GLY A 493 1.19 2.60 -17.83
CA GLY A 493 0.82 2.67 -19.25
C GLY A 493 1.81 3.49 -20.08
N PRO A 494 2.07 4.77 -19.71
CA PRO A 494 2.96 5.65 -20.46
C PRO A 494 4.41 5.16 -20.57
N LEU A 495 4.95 4.58 -19.50
CA LEU A 495 6.37 4.16 -19.48
C LEU A 495 6.61 2.78 -20.09
N ARG A 496 5.56 2.03 -20.42
CA ARG A 496 5.70 0.71 -21.07
C ARG A 496 6.34 0.79 -22.45
N TYR A 497 6.15 1.93 -23.14
CA TYR A 497 6.62 2.19 -24.49
C TYR A 497 7.57 3.40 -24.58
N SER A 498 8.09 3.89 -23.44
CA SER A 498 9.14 4.90 -23.43
C SER A 498 10.51 4.26 -23.62
N THR A 499 11.58 5.04 -23.82
CA THR A 499 12.94 4.47 -23.73
C THR A 499 13.24 4.02 -22.30
N ARG A 500 14.20 3.10 -22.14
CA ARG A 500 14.59 2.52 -20.86
C ARG A 500 15.12 3.61 -19.91
N SER A 501 15.91 4.53 -20.43
CA SER A 501 16.43 5.69 -19.70
C SER A 501 15.29 6.60 -19.20
N HIS A 502 14.35 6.94 -20.08
CA HIS A 502 13.20 7.78 -19.72
C HIS A 502 12.30 7.12 -18.68
N ARG A 503 12.08 5.80 -18.77
CA ARG A 503 11.34 5.02 -17.78
C ARG A 503 11.98 5.13 -16.40
N LEU A 504 13.26 4.80 -16.29
CA LEU A 504 13.98 4.81 -15.02
C LEU A 504 14.03 6.20 -14.39
N ASN A 505 14.38 7.23 -15.17
CA ASN A 505 14.42 8.61 -14.69
C ASN A 505 13.05 9.11 -14.25
N SER A 506 11.99 8.75 -14.97
CA SER A 506 10.62 9.15 -14.61
C SER A 506 10.14 8.46 -13.32
N ILE A 507 10.43 7.16 -13.15
CA ILE A 507 10.13 6.44 -11.90
C ILE A 507 10.93 7.04 -10.75
N ALA A 508 12.24 7.22 -10.90
CA ALA A 508 13.10 7.78 -9.85
C ALA A 508 12.68 9.21 -9.46
N HIS A 509 12.34 10.05 -10.43
CA HIS A 509 11.82 11.39 -10.18
C HIS A 509 10.49 11.35 -9.41
N ARG A 510 9.59 10.44 -9.78
CA ARG A 510 8.29 10.26 -9.11
C ARG A 510 8.46 9.76 -7.68
N LEU A 511 9.41 8.84 -7.45
CA LEU A 511 9.77 8.34 -6.11
C LEU A 511 10.45 9.40 -5.25
N LYS A 512 11.33 10.23 -5.83
CA LYS A 512 11.92 11.38 -5.13
C LYS A 512 10.84 12.33 -4.65
N HIS A 513 9.82 12.60 -5.49
CA HIS A 513 8.67 13.40 -5.10
C HIS A 513 7.86 12.74 -3.98
N HIS A 514 7.59 11.43 -4.08
CA HIS A 514 6.93 10.63 -3.04
C HIS A 514 7.61 10.80 -1.67
N ASN A 515 8.90 10.48 -1.60
CA ASN A 515 9.65 10.57 -0.36
C ASN A 515 9.74 12.01 0.17
N SER A 516 9.96 13.01 -0.71
CA SER A 516 9.99 14.42 -0.29
C SER A 516 8.67 14.88 0.34
N ARG A 517 7.54 14.39 -0.19
CA ARG A 517 6.20 14.65 0.36
C ARG A 517 6.03 13.98 1.71
N ASP A 518 6.53 12.75 1.87
CA ASP A 518 6.44 12.00 3.12
C ASP A 518 7.28 12.63 4.22
N VAL A 519 8.50 13.10 3.91
CA VAL A 519 9.33 13.88 4.84
C VAL A 519 8.55 15.10 5.34
N LYS A 520 7.97 15.91 4.44
CA LYS A 520 7.16 17.08 4.85
C LYS A 520 6.03 16.72 5.82
N LYS A 521 5.36 15.59 5.60
CA LYS A 521 4.20 15.13 6.40
C LYS A 521 4.58 14.25 7.60
N LEU A 522 5.85 13.92 7.78
CA LEU A 522 6.30 12.88 8.72
C LEU A 522 5.83 13.11 10.16
N PRO A 523 5.94 14.31 10.79
CA PRO A 523 5.42 14.51 12.14
C PRO A 523 3.91 14.31 12.22
N ARG A 524 3.15 14.75 11.20
CA ARG A 524 1.69 14.56 11.15
C ARG A 524 1.34 13.09 11.03
N TRP A 525 2.09 12.33 10.22
CA TRP A 525 1.93 10.88 10.10
C TRP A 525 2.21 10.18 11.44
N LEU A 526 3.29 10.56 12.14
CA LEU A 526 3.62 10.01 13.45
C LEU A 526 2.54 10.32 14.50
N CYS A 527 2.00 11.54 14.52
CA CYS A 527 0.86 11.86 15.38
C CYS A 527 -0.37 10.99 15.08
N LYS A 528 -0.68 10.75 13.79
CA LYS A 528 -1.79 9.88 13.40
C LYS A 528 -1.57 8.44 13.87
N LYS A 529 -0.37 7.88 13.68
CA LYS A 529 -0.03 6.53 14.14
C LYS A 529 -0.06 6.41 15.67
N PHE A 530 0.44 7.43 16.38
CA PHE A 530 0.37 7.50 17.84
C PHE A 530 -1.08 7.49 18.35
N ASN A 531 -1.95 8.31 17.77
CA ASN A 531 -3.38 8.32 18.10
C ASN A 531 -4.06 7.00 17.77
N ALA A 532 -3.74 6.38 16.61
CA ALA A 532 -4.27 5.07 16.26
C ALA A 532 -3.84 3.99 17.28
N ALA A 533 -2.59 4.04 17.74
CA ALA A 533 -2.09 3.15 18.79
C ALA A 533 -2.81 3.37 20.13
N ILE A 534 -3.10 4.62 20.51
CA ILE A 534 -3.93 4.94 21.69
C ILE A 534 -5.33 4.34 21.54
N THR A 535 -6.01 4.60 20.43
CA THR A 535 -7.37 4.09 20.18
C THR A 535 -7.39 2.57 20.26
N ARG A 536 -6.43 1.91 19.62
CA ARG A 536 -6.29 0.45 19.67
C ARG A 536 -6.04 -0.04 21.10
N GLN A 537 -5.16 0.62 21.85
CA GLN A 537 -4.88 0.27 23.24
C GLN A 537 -6.13 0.39 24.11
N ILE A 538 -6.92 1.47 23.98
CA ILE A 538 -8.16 1.68 24.73
C ILE A 538 -9.19 0.59 24.40
N GLN A 539 -9.47 0.36 23.12
CA GLN A 539 -10.41 -0.66 22.67
C GLN A 539 -10.04 -2.05 23.21
N THR A 540 -8.76 -2.42 23.09
CA THR A 540 -8.27 -3.71 23.59
C THR A 540 -8.31 -3.81 25.11
N ARG A 541 -8.05 -2.70 25.85
CA ARG A 541 -8.19 -2.68 27.32
C ARG A 541 -9.63 -2.90 27.75
N LEU A 542 -10.61 -2.32 27.04
CA LEU A 542 -12.04 -2.51 27.35
C LEU A 542 -12.46 -3.97 27.19
N ILE A 543 -12.08 -4.61 26.09
CA ILE A 543 -12.35 -6.04 25.85
C ILE A 543 -11.69 -6.89 26.94
N LEU A 544 -10.41 -6.62 27.25
CA LEU A 544 -9.70 -7.35 28.30
C LEU A 544 -10.35 -7.17 29.67
N GLN A 545 -10.82 -5.97 30.02
CA GLN A 545 -11.52 -5.72 31.28
C GLN A 545 -12.83 -6.50 31.40
N GLN A 546 -13.57 -6.66 30.28
CA GLN A 546 -14.77 -7.49 30.26
C GLN A 546 -14.41 -8.96 30.55
N LEU A 547 -13.37 -9.48 29.90
CA LEU A 547 -12.89 -10.86 30.13
C LEU A 547 -12.42 -11.07 31.57
N LEU A 548 -11.66 -10.13 32.15
CA LEU A 548 -11.16 -10.22 33.53
C LEU A 548 -12.28 -10.18 34.60
N ARG A 549 -13.51 -9.80 34.23
CA ARG A 549 -14.67 -9.85 35.13
C ARG A 549 -15.44 -11.17 35.06
N GLN A 550 -15.15 -12.01 34.07
CA GLN A 550 -15.80 -13.31 33.91
C GLN A 550 -15.10 -14.39 34.75
N PRO A 551 -15.86 -15.37 35.30
CA PRO A 551 -15.28 -16.51 35.99
C PRO A 551 -14.43 -17.35 35.01
N ASN A 552 -13.27 -17.79 35.46
CA ASN A 552 -12.42 -18.69 34.68
C ASN A 552 -12.88 -20.14 34.89
N PRO A 553 -13.44 -20.82 33.86
CA PRO A 553 -13.90 -22.21 33.99
C PRO A 553 -12.72 -23.20 34.17
N PHE A 554 -11.49 -22.77 33.90
CA PHE A 554 -10.28 -23.58 34.04
C PHE A 554 -9.55 -23.36 35.38
N ASP A 555 -10.10 -22.54 36.28
CA ASP A 555 -9.58 -22.36 37.64
C ASP A 555 -10.38 -23.20 38.63
N SER A 556 -9.70 -24.08 39.37
CA SER A 556 -10.35 -24.98 40.35
C SER A 556 -11.04 -24.27 41.51
N GLN A 557 -10.74 -22.99 41.73
CA GLN A 557 -11.36 -22.14 42.76
C GLN A 557 -12.46 -21.22 42.20
N GLY A 558 -12.80 -21.33 40.91
CA GLY A 558 -13.84 -20.52 40.27
C GLY A 558 -13.54 -19.02 40.24
N ARG A 559 -12.27 -18.61 40.34
CA ARG A 559 -11.88 -17.19 40.33
C ARG A 559 -11.97 -16.64 38.91
N ASN A 560 -12.04 -15.33 38.79
CA ASN A 560 -12.09 -14.68 37.48
C ASN A 560 -10.78 -14.82 36.69
N TYR A 561 -10.86 -14.63 35.38
CA TYR A 561 -9.70 -14.60 34.51
C TYR A 561 -8.66 -13.57 34.99
N LYS A 562 -7.37 -13.90 34.79
CA LYS A 562 -6.23 -13.03 35.12
C LYS A 562 -5.36 -12.81 33.88
N LYS A 563 -4.71 -11.65 33.77
CA LYS A 563 -3.74 -11.38 32.70
C LYS A 563 -2.60 -12.41 32.68
N SER A 564 -2.17 -12.88 33.87
CA SER A 564 -1.14 -13.92 34.01
C SER A 564 -1.58 -15.25 33.42
N PHE A 565 -2.86 -15.61 33.55
CA PHE A 565 -3.42 -16.83 32.96
C PHE A 565 -3.34 -16.77 31.43
N PHE A 566 -3.78 -15.67 30.79
CA PHE A 566 -3.66 -15.54 29.33
C PHE A 566 -2.20 -15.55 28.86
N LYS A 567 -1.27 -14.95 29.59
CA LYS A 567 0.18 -15.03 29.29
C LYS A 567 0.70 -16.46 29.38
N GLN A 568 0.29 -17.21 30.41
CA GLN A 568 0.67 -18.60 30.59
C GLN A 568 0.10 -19.46 29.46
N GLN A 569 -1.18 -19.27 29.11
CA GLN A 569 -1.83 -19.96 28.01
C GLN A 569 -1.15 -19.68 26.66
N TRP A 570 -0.72 -18.43 26.41
CA TRP A 570 0.13 -18.10 25.27
C TRP A 570 1.50 -18.80 25.30
N ALA A 571 2.14 -18.87 26.46
CA ALA A 571 3.41 -19.59 26.61
C ALA A 571 3.22 -21.09 26.37
N SER A 572 2.18 -21.71 26.92
CA SER A 572 1.81 -23.10 26.70
C SER A 572 1.49 -23.38 25.23
N GLN A 573 0.82 -22.45 24.52
CA GLN A 573 0.60 -22.56 23.08
C GLN A 573 1.91 -22.58 22.28
N ARG A 574 2.90 -21.79 22.70
CA ARG A 574 4.25 -21.78 22.09
C ARG A 574 5.09 -22.99 22.47
N GLU A 575 4.97 -23.49 23.70
CA GLU A 575 5.74 -24.62 24.23
C GLU A 575 5.21 -25.96 23.73
N PHE A 576 3.88 -26.13 23.68
CA PHE A 576 3.21 -27.26 23.01
C PHE A 576 3.77 -27.46 21.59
N ARG A 577 4.17 -26.36 20.95
CA ARG A 577 4.82 -26.38 19.64
C ARG A 577 6.31 -26.72 19.71
N ASN A 578 7.09 -26.15 20.65
CA ASN A 578 8.52 -26.50 20.77
C ASN A 578 8.75 -27.99 21.05
N HIS A 579 7.76 -28.67 21.62
CA HIS A 579 7.77 -30.12 21.85
C HIS A 579 7.11 -30.96 20.73
N ARG A 580 6.45 -30.33 19.74
CA ARG A 580 6.07 -31.01 18.50
C ARG A 580 7.28 -31.08 17.57
N ASN A 581 7.87 -32.27 17.51
CA ASN A 581 8.87 -32.62 16.53
C ASN A 581 8.32 -32.39 15.11
N GLY A 582 9.00 -31.55 14.32
CA GLY A 582 8.79 -31.40 12.87
C GLY A 582 8.57 -32.73 12.11
N PRO A 583 9.23 -33.84 12.48
CA PRO A 583 8.98 -35.18 11.92
C PRO A 583 7.52 -35.68 11.97
N GLU A 584 6.76 -35.43 13.05
CA GLU A 584 5.42 -36.01 13.17
C GLU A 584 4.39 -35.27 12.31
N ASP A 585 4.47 -33.94 12.25
CA ASP A 585 3.63 -33.15 11.35
C ASP A 585 4.05 -33.34 9.88
N GLU A 586 5.34 -33.56 9.60
CA GLU A 586 5.85 -33.96 8.29
C GLU A 586 5.31 -35.33 7.87
N ARG A 587 5.40 -36.33 8.75
CA ARG A 587 4.83 -37.67 8.55
C ARG A 587 3.33 -37.61 8.29
N ARG A 588 2.59 -36.74 9.00
CA ARG A 588 1.16 -36.52 8.74
C ARG A 588 0.88 -35.89 7.39
N CYS A 589 1.70 -34.94 6.95
CA CYS A 589 1.58 -34.38 5.60
C CYS A 589 1.81 -35.45 4.53
N LYS A 590 2.85 -36.28 4.71
CA LYS A 590 3.14 -37.44 3.85
C LYS A 590 1.99 -38.47 3.87
N LEU A 591 1.40 -38.74 5.03
CA LEU A 591 0.22 -39.62 5.17
C LEU A 591 -1.01 -39.05 4.45
N VAL A 592 -1.27 -37.74 4.55
CA VAL A 592 -2.35 -37.09 3.80
C VAL A 592 -2.11 -37.21 2.29
N GLU A 593 -0.88 -36.92 1.83
CA GLU A 593 -0.50 -37.06 0.42
C GLU A 593 -0.69 -38.50 -0.06
N LEU A 594 -0.26 -39.48 0.74
CA LEU A 594 -0.49 -40.90 0.48
C LEU A 594 -1.99 -41.21 0.34
N TYR A 595 -2.82 -40.81 1.30
CA TYR A 595 -4.25 -41.13 1.29
C TYR A 595 -5.01 -40.44 0.15
N GLU A 596 -4.62 -39.22 -0.22
CA GLU A 596 -5.19 -38.48 -1.36
C GLU A 596 -4.77 -39.13 -2.69
N LYS A 597 -3.51 -39.53 -2.84
CA LYS A 597 -3.04 -40.28 -4.02
C LYS A 597 -3.70 -41.65 -4.13
N GLU A 598 -3.85 -42.38 -3.02
CA GLU A 598 -4.59 -43.63 -2.98
C GLU A 598 -6.04 -43.47 -3.43
N ALA A 599 -6.72 -42.42 -2.94
CA ALA A 599 -8.10 -42.13 -3.34
C ALA A 599 -8.20 -41.75 -4.82
N THR A 600 -7.21 -41.03 -5.34
CA THR A 600 -7.10 -40.65 -6.75
C THR A 600 -6.90 -41.88 -7.64
N VAL A 601 -5.92 -42.74 -7.30
CA VAL A 601 -5.67 -44.01 -8.00
C VAL A 601 -6.89 -44.93 -7.93
N ALA A 602 -7.55 -45.03 -6.79
CA ALA A 602 -8.79 -45.81 -6.65
C ALA A 602 -9.93 -45.26 -7.53
N GLY A 603 -10.04 -43.93 -7.62
CA GLY A 603 -10.96 -43.25 -8.52
C GLY A 603 -10.69 -43.57 -9.99
N LEU A 604 -9.43 -43.44 -10.42
CA LEU A 604 -9.00 -43.77 -11.79
C LEU A 604 -9.21 -45.26 -12.12
N ARG A 605 -8.95 -46.18 -11.18
CA ARG A 605 -9.24 -47.62 -11.34
C ARG A 605 -10.75 -47.90 -11.46
N LYS A 606 -11.58 -47.17 -10.70
CA LYS A 606 -13.04 -47.28 -10.79
C LYS A 606 -13.56 -46.72 -12.12
N GLU A 607 -12.94 -45.66 -12.62
CA GLU A 607 -13.22 -45.12 -13.95
C GLU A 607 -12.83 -46.12 -15.04
N LEU A 608 -11.64 -46.73 -14.94
CA LEU A 608 -11.16 -47.80 -15.83
C LEU A 608 -12.10 -49.02 -15.82
N SER A 609 -12.75 -49.29 -14.69
CA SER A 609 -13.71 -50.39 -14.54
C SER A 609 -15.14 -50.01 -14.95
N SER A 610 -15.37 -48.75 -15.35
CA SER A 610 -16.70 -48.25 -15.68
C SER A 610 -17.07 -48.52 -17.15
N PRO A 611 -18.37 -48.70 -17.48
CA PRO A 611 -18.81 -48.89 -18.86
C PRO A 611 -18.46 -47.72 -19.80
N LYS A 612 -18.13 -46.55 -19.25
CA LYS A 612 -17.77 -45.34 -20.00
C LYS A 612 -16.39 -45.43 -20.67
N VAL A 613 -15.54 -46.36 -20.25
CA VAL A 613 -14.23 -46.61 -20.87
C VAL A 613 -14.35 -47.04 -22.33
N LEU A 614 -15.45 -47.72 -22.69
CA LEU A 614 -15.74 -48.14 -24.05
C LEU A 614 -16.02 -46.97 -25.02
N GLN A 615 -16.15 -45.75 -24.51
CA GLN A 615 -16.41 -44.54 -25.28
C GLN A 615 -15.18 -43.62 -25.44
N ARG A 616 -14.06 -43.96 -24.79
CA ARG A 616 -12.82 -43.18 -24.86
C ARG A 616 -11.96 -43.59 -26.06
N LYS A 617 -11.16 -42.65 -26.57
CA LYS A 617 -10.16 -42.93 -27.63
C LYS A 617 -8.99 -43.75 -27.08
N GLU A 618 -8.25 -44.43 -27.95
CA GLU A 618 -7.07 -45.24 -27.54
C GLU A 618 -6.01 -44.41 -26.81
N ASP A 619 -5.75 -43.18 -27.26
CA ASP A 619 -4.77 -42.28 -26.64
C ASP A 619 -5.19 -41.88 -25.21
N GLU A 620 -6.45 -41.49 -25.01
CA GLU A 620 -7.03 -41.16 -23.70
C GLU A 620 -7.03 -42.35 -22.73
N LEU A 621 -7.16 -43.57 -23.26
CA LEU A 621 -7.09 -44.81 -22.47
C LEU A 621 -5.64 -45.13 -22.08
N ALA A 622 -4.68 -44.91 -22.99
CA ALA A 622 -3.26 -45.07 -22.71
C ALA A 622 -2.80 -44.09 -21.61
N ASP A 623 -3.26 -42.83 -21.66
CA ASP A 623 -2.96 -41.83 -20.62
C ASP A 623 -3.62 -42.18 -19.28
N LEU A 624 -4.86 -42.70 -19.28
CA LEU A 624 -5.51 -43.18 -18.06
C LEU A 624 -4.72 -44.32 -17.41
N ILE A 625 -4.25 -45.30 -18.20
CA ILE A 625 -3.44 -46.42 -17.70
C ILE A 625 -2.09 -45.93 -17.19
N LYS A 626 -1.43 -45.02 -17.92
CA LYS A 626 -0.15 -44.42 -17.51
C LYS A 626 -0.28 -43.66 -16.19
N ASN A 627 -1.33 -42.85 -16.03
CA ASN A 627 -1.60 -42.12 -14.78
C ASN A 627 -1.87 -43.07 -13.60
N ILE A 628 -2.53 -44.21 -13.82
CA ILE A 628 -2.70 -45.24 -12.80
C ILE A 628 -1.35 -45.89 -12.43
N GLN A 629 -0.49 -46.19 -13.41
CA GLN A 629 0.83 -46.78 -13.17
C GLN A 629 1.72 -45.82 -12.38
N THR A 630 1.91 -44.59 -12.86
CA THR A 630 2.70 -43.56 -12.18
C THR A 630 2.16 -43.27 -10.78
N GLY A 631 0.83 -43.11 -10.63
CA GLY A 631 0.22 -42.89 -9.32
C GLY A 631 0.39 -44.09 -8.36
N THR A 632 0.40 -45.33 -8.88
CA THR A 632 0.63 -46.53 -8.05
C THR A 632 2.09 -46.61 -7.58
N GLU A 633 3.05 -46.28 -8.44
CA GLU A 633 4.48 -46.20 -8.09
C GLU A 633 4.75 -45.13 -7.03
N GLU A 634 4.18 -43.94 -7.18
CA GLU A 634 4.32 -42.86 -6.18
C GLU A 634 3.73 -43.24 -4.81
N VAL A 635 2.57 -43.91 -4.80
CA VAL A 635 1.95 -44.43 -3.58
C VAL A 635 2.85 -45.47 -2.90
N GLN A 636 3.49 -46.33 -3.69
CA GLN A 636 4.42 -47.36 -3.19
C GLN A 636 5.66 -46.72 -2.54
N LEU A 637 6.28 -45.75 -3.21
CA LEU A 637 7.45 -45.02 -2.69
C LEU A 637 7.12 -44.27 -1.39
N LEU A 638 5.98 -43.59 -1.34
CA LEU A 638 5.55 -42.89 -0.12
C LEU A 638 5.29 -43.85 1.04
N LYS A 639 4.75 -45.05 0.77
CA LYS A 639 4.59 -46.10 1.80
C LYS A 639 5.93 -46.58 2.33
N GLU A 640 6.87 -46.90 1.45
CA GLU A 640 8.22 -47.33 1.83
C GLU A 640 8.95 -46.28 2.67
N GLU A 641 8.79 -44.99 2.34
CA GLU A 641 9.36 -43.88 3.11
C GLU A 641 8.71 -43.75 4.50
N LEU A 642 7.38 -43.88 4.58
CA LEU A 642 6.60 -43.78 5.82
C LEU A 642 6.77 -44.98 6.77
N GLU A 643 7.10 -46.16 6.23
CA GLU A 643 7.41 -47.38 7.01
C GLU A 643 8.78 -47.31 7.68
N GLN A 644 9.70 -46.47 7.19
CA GLN A 644 11.01 -46.24 7.79
C GLN A 644 10.98 -45.22 8.95
N GLU A 645 9.86 -44.50 9.13
CA GLU A 645 9.67 -43.50 10.19
C GLU A 645 8.89 -44.09 11.39
N GLU A 646 9.41 -43.97 12.62
CA GLU A 646 8.67 -44.37 13.83
C GLU A 646 7.38 -43.53 14.00
N GLY A 647 6.21 -44.18 14.08
CA GLY A 647 4.92 -43.50 14.28
C GLY A 647 3.70 -44.43 14.18
N VAL A 648 2.50 -43.84 14.22
CA VAL A 648 1.22 -44.58 14.16
C VAL A 648 1.10 -45.41 12.86
N PRO A 649 0.54 -46.64 12.90
CA PRO A 649 0.39 -47.49 11.71
C PRO A 649 -0.38 -46.81 10.55
N ILE A 650 0.06 -47.09 9.32
CA ILE A 650 -0.50 -46.52 8.07
C ILE A 650 -1.98 -46.91 7.88
N ASP A 651 -2.40 -48.07 8.40
CA ASP A 651 -3.72 -48.67 8.20
C ASP A 651 -4.78 -48.31 9.27
N ASP A 652 -4.52 -47.34 10.14
CA ASP A 652 -5.55 -46.86 11.08
C ASP A 652 -6.65 -46.08 10.31
N LYS A 653 -7.83 -46.71 10.20
CA LYS A 653 -9.00 -46.18 9.48
C LYS A 653 -9.55 -44.91 10.11
N GLU A 654 -9.53 -44.78 11.44
CA GLU A 654 -10.01 -43.58 12.15
C GLU A 654 -9.05 -42.42 11.89
N GLN A 655 -7.75 -42.68 12.02
CA GLN A 655 -6.71 -41.69 11.79
C GLN A 655 -6.66 -41.21 10.34
N ARG A 656 -6.87 -42.10 9.37
CA ARG A 656 -6.98 -41.75 7.94
C ARG A 656 -8.09 -40.72 7.69
N ILE A 657 -9.29 -40.97 8.21
CA ILE A 657 -10.44 -40.09 8.00
C ILE A 657 -10.24 -38.76 8.73
N LEU A 658 -9.68 -38.77 9.95
CA LEU A 658 -9.34 -37.57 10.71
C LEU A 658 -8.28 -36.71 10.00
N LEU A 659 -7.24 -37.31 9.43
CA LEU A 659 -6.18 -36.60 8.69
C LEU A 659 -6.70 -35.99 7.39
N LEU A 660 -7.56 -36.69 6.65
CA LEU A 660 -8.21 -36.15 5.44
C LEU A 660 -9.18 -35.01 5.77
N MET A 661 -9.92 -35.13 6.88
CA MET A 661 -10.78 -34.05 7.37
C MET A 661 -9.96 -32.83 7.82
N TRP A 662 -8.83 -33.05 8.49
CA TRP A 662 -7.88 -31.99 8.85
C TRP A 662 -7.30 -31.28 7.63
N SER A 663 -6.90 -32.02 6.58
CA SER A 663 -6.42 -31.45 5.30
C SER A 663 -7.47 -30.52 4.68
N ALA A 664 -8.69 -31.03 4.49
CA ALA A 664 -9.80 -30.26 3.91
C ALA A 664 -10.16 -29.01 4.74
N LYS A 665 -10.10 -29.11 6.07
CA LYS A 665 -10.34 -27.98 6.97
C LYS A 665 -9.23 -26.93 6.92
N THR A 666 -7.99 -27.36 6.73
CA THR A 666 -6.83 -26.47 6.54
C THR A 666 -6.98 -25.66 5.24
N ASP A 667 -7.39 -26.30 4.15
CA ASP A 667 -7.67 -25.62 2.88
C ASP A 667 -8.83 -24.62 3.01
N LEU A 668 -9.87 -24.98 3.74
CA LEU A 668 -11.01 -24.09 3.99
C LEU A 668 -10.61 -22.87 4.85
N PHE A 669 -9.71 -23.05 5.82
CA PHE A 669 -9.14 -21.95 6.60
C PHE A 669 -8.29 -21.01 5.72
N LEU A 670 -7.50 -21.55 4.80
CA LEU A 670 -6.77 -20.75 3.82
C LEU A 670 -7.72 -19.89 2.99
N GLN A 671 -8.85 -20.43 2.52
CA GLN A 671 -9.86 -19.63 1.82
C GLN A 671 -10.46 -18.52 2.69
N ALA A 672 -10.73 -18.80 3.98
CA ALA A 672 -11.21 -17.79 4.92
C ALA A 672 -10.18 -16.64 5.12
N SER A 673 -8.89 -17.00 5.19
CA SER A 673 -7.80 -16.02 5.33
C SER A 673 -7.67 -15.10 4.12
N TYR A 674 -7.76 -15.66 2.92
CA TYR A 674 -7.73 -14.89 1.69
C TYR A 674 -8.91 -13.93 1.57
N LYS A 675 -10.11 -14.40 1.89
CA LYS A 675 -11.30 -13.57 1.95
C LYS A 675 -11.11 -12.41 2.93
N GLN A 676 -10.52 -12.65 4.10
CA GLN A 676 -10.23 -11.57 5.05
C GLN A 676 -9.24 -10.56 4.47
N ALA A 677 -8.16 -11.02 3.82
CA ALA A 677 -7.22 -10.13 3.13
C ALA A 677 -7.90 -9.28 2.03
N GLU A 678 -8.78 -9.88 1.23
CA GLU A 678 -9.51 -9.19 0.15
C GLU A 678 -10.57 -8.21 0.67
N THR A 679 -11.19 -8.52 1.81
CA THR A 679 -12.20 -7.65 2.43
C THR A 679 -11.57 -6.57 3.31
N GLN A 680 -10.30 -6.71 3.67
CA GLN A 680 -9.60 -5.77 4.54
C GLN A 680 -9.60 -4.32 4.03
N PRO A 681 -9.44 -4.03 2.73
CA PRO A 681 -9.60 -2.66 2.22
C PRO A 681 -10.99 -2.07 2.51
N ILE A 682 -12.04 -2.90 2.55
CA ILE A 682 -13.39 -2.48 2.97
C ILE A 682 -13.41 -2.24 4.48
N VAL A 683 -12.80 -3.11 5.29
CA VAL A 683 -12.75 -2.96 6.75
C VAL A 683 -11.93 -1.73 7.17
N ASP A 684 -10.78 -1.50 6.57
CA ASP A 684 -9.94 -0.32 6.78
C ASP A 684 -10.66 0.95 6.34
N SER A 685 -11.50 0.87 5.30
CA SER A 685 -12.38 1.98 4.94
C SER A 685 -13.43 2.33 6.00
N GLN A 686 -13.82 1.35 6.81
CA GLN A 686 -14.79 1.51 7.89
C GLN A 686 -14.14 1.86 9.24
N THR A 687 -12.88 1.46 9.46
CA THR A 687 -12.20 1.57 10.77
C THR A 687 -11.06 2.58 10.81
N ILE A 688 -10.44 2.89 9.67
CA ILE A 688 -9.27 3.79 9.54
C ILE A 688 -9.63 5.06 8.72
N GLY A 689 -10.88 5.15 8.26
CA GLY A 689 -11.42 6.31 7.54
C GLY A 689 -10.93 6.45 6.10
N THR A 690 -10.23 5.45 5.55
CA THR A 690 -9.77 5.44 4.16
C THR A 690 -10.90 5.03 3.22
N ARG A 691 -11.66 5.98 2.69
CA ARG A 691 -12.77 5.65 1.76
C ARG A 691 -12.28 4.83 0.57
N LEU A 692 -12.68 3.57 0.51
CA LEU A 692 -12.54 2.73 -0.66
C LEU A 692 -13.48 3.31 -1.73
N GLY A 693 -12.93 3.97 -2.75
CA GLY A 693 -13.72 4.50 -3.86
C GLY A 693 -14.60 3.40 -4.49
N THR A 694 -15.70 3.77 -5.16
CA THR A 694 -16.66 2.80 -5.72
C THR A 694 -15.99 1.74 -6.60
N LYS A 695 -15.04 2.14 -7.46
CA LYS A 695 -14.22 1.22 -8.27
C LYS A 695 -13.37 0.26 -7.44
N GLY A 696 -12.80 0.72 -6.32
CA GLY A 696 -12.03 -0.13 -5.40
C GLY A 696 -12.93 -1.14 -4.68
N ARG A 697 -14.12 -0.71 -4.29
CA ARG A 697 -15.13 -1.59 -3.67
C ARG A 697 -15.66 -2.63 -4.64
N GLU A 698 -15.89 -2.25 -5.90
CA GLU A 698 -16.30 -3.18 -6.96
C GLU A 698 -15.21 -4.19 -7.31
N LYS A 699 -13.94 -3.79 -7.33
CA LYS A 699 -12.81 -4.73 -7.51
C LYS A 699 -12.72 -5.74 -6.37
N VAL A 700 -12.89 -5.31 -5.13
CA VAL A 700 -12.95 -6.22 -3.98
C VAL A 700 -14.13 -7.19 -4.12
N PHE A 701 -15.32 -6.70 -4.47
CA PHE A 701 -16.47 -7.58 -4.70
C PHE A 701 -16.29 -8.53 -5.88
N GLN A 702 -15.59 -8.11 -6.94
CA GLN A 702 -15.27 -8.97 -8.06
C GLN A 702 -14.29 -10.08 -7.65
N ALA A 703 -13.23 -9.75 -6.91
CA ALA A 703 -12.29 -10.74 -6.39
C ALA A 703 -12.99 -11.77 -5.48
N LEU A 704 -13.90 -11.32 -4.62
CA LEU A 704 -14.73 -12.21 -3.80
C LEU A 704 -15.63 -13.13 -4.64
N ARG A 705 -16.22 -12.63 -5.74
CA ARG A 705 -17.00 -13.44 -6.68
C ARG A 705 -16.14 -14.46 -7.41
N ASP A 706 -14.96 -14.06 -7.88
CA ASP A 706 -14.04 -14.94 -8.61
C ASP A 706 -13.59 -16.11 -7.71
N ARG A 707 -13.46 -15.88 -6.39
CA ARG A 707 -13.11 -16.92 -5.42
C ARG A 707 -14.24 -17.83 -4.98
N GLU A 708 -15.50 -17.43 -5.15
CA GLU A 708 -16.67 -18.19 -4.68
C GLU A 708 -16.60 -19.66 -5.11
N SER A 709 -16.28 -19.91 -6.38
CA SER A 709 -16.17 -21.27 -6.92
C SER A 709 -15.10 -22.13 -6.23
N VAL A 710 -13.99 -21.52 -5.80
CA VAL A 710 -12.88 -22.20 -5.11
C VAL A 710 -13.27 -22.49 -3.66
N VAL A 711 -13.89 -21.52 -2.98
CA VAL A 711 -14.40 -21.69 -1.62
C VAL A 711 -15.45 -22.80 -1.57
N VAL A 712 -16.41 -22.78 -2.50
CA VAL A 712 -17.47 -23.81 -2.59
C VAL A 712 -16.87 -25.19 -2.80
N LYS A 713 -15.83 -25.33 -3.63
CA LYS A 713 -15.11 -26.62 -3.80
C LYS A 713 -14.48 -27.10 -2.49
N ALA A 714 -13.76 -26.23 -1.79
CA ALA A 714 -13.13 -26.57 -0.50
C ALA A 714 -14.18 -26.92 0.56
N LEU A 715 -15.28 -26.16 0.62
CA LEU A 715 -16.39 -26.37 1.55
C LEU A 715 -17.10 -27.71 1.30
N ASN A 716 -17.37 -28.04 0.04
CA ASN A 716 -17.96 -29.32 -0.36
C ASN A 716 -17.04 -30.50 0.00
N LEU A 717 -15.72 -30.34 -0.18
CA LEU A 717 -14.75 -31.35 0.21
C LEU A 717 -14.78 -31.57 1.73
N TYR A 718 -14.75 -30.51 2.52
CA TYR A 718 -14.85 -30.60 3.99
C TYR A 718 -16.16 -31.27 4.43
N ASN A 719 -17.31 -30.81 3.92
CA ASN A 719 -18.62 -31.36 4.25
C ASN A 719 -18.71 -32.86 3.90
N LYS A 720 -18.14 -33.28 2.76
CA LYS A 720 -18.04 -34.69 2.38
C LYS A 720 -17.22 -35.49 3.39
N ARG A 721 -16.02 -35.03 3.75
CA ARG A 721 -15.15 -35.71 4.73
C ARG A 721 -15.78 -35.78 6.12
N TYR A 722 -16.46 -34.70 6.53
CA TYR A 722 -17.20 -34.67 7.79
C TYR A 722 -18.34 -35.70 7.81
N THR A 723 -19.10 -35.80 6.70
CA THR A 723 -20.19 -36.79 6.56
C THR A 723 -19.65 -38.22 6.59
N GLU A 724 -18.52 -38.48 5.92
CA GLU A 724 -17.82 -39.78 5.97
C GLU A 724 -17.40 -40.13 7.41
N TYR A 725 -16.88 -39.16 8.18
CA TYR A 725 -16.48 -39.35 9.56
C TYR A 725 -17.66 -39.64 10.50
N VAL A 726 -18.73 -38.85 10.42
CA VAL A 726 -19.92 -39.01 11.27
C VAL A 726 -20.66 -40.31 10.98
N ALA A 727 -20.71 -40.75 9.71
CA ALA A 727 -21.32 -42.01 9.33
C ALA A 727 -20.59 -43.23 9.94
N GLU A 728 -19.26 -43.17 10.00
CA GLU A 728 -18.43 -44.28 10.49
C GLU A 728 -18.22 -44.22 12.02
N TYR A 729 -18.26 -43.03 12.64
CA TYR A 729 -18.04 -42.81 14.08
C TYR A 729 -19.10 -41.88 14.72
N PRO A 730 -20.37 -42.32 14.83
CA PRO A 730 -21.47 -41.48 15.33
C PRO A 730 -21.28 -41.01 16.78
N ASP A 731 -20.73 -41.89 17.63
CA ASP A 731 -20.55 -41.64 19.07
C ASP A 731 -19.36 -40.70 19.38
N LYS A 732 -18.53 -40.40 18.38
CA LYS A 732 -17.35 -39.52 18.47
C LYS A 732 -17.49 -38.26 17.62
N ALA A 733 -18.71 -37.92 17.20
CA ALA A 733 -18.96 -36.72 16.41
C ALA A 733 -18.44 -35.47 17.17
N PRO A 734 -17.72 -34.55 16.49
CA PRO A 734 -17.21 -33.34 17.14
C PRO A 734 -18.40 -32.51 17.63
N ALA A 735 -18.31 -31.94 18.83
CA ALA A 735 -19.33 -31.03 19.34
C ALA A 735 -19.26 -29.72 18.54
N THR A 736 -20.07 -29.61 17.47
CA THR A 736 -20.14 -28.40 16.65
C THR A 736 -21.41 -27.61 16.95
N ARG A 737 -21.28 -26.28 16.97
CA ARG A 737 -22.42 -25.36 17.07
C ARG A 737 -23.16 -25.17 15.74
N TYR A 738 -22.65 -25.77 14.68
CA TYR A 738 -23.09 -25.56 13.31
C TYR A 738 -23.86 -26.78 12.81
N GLU A 739 -24.96 -26.51 12.11
CA GLU A 739 -25.66 -27.55 11.35
C GLU A 739 -24.81 -27.90 10.11
N HIS A 740 -24.58 -29.20 9.89
CA HIS A 740 -23.87 -29.69 8.72
C HIS A 740 -24.89 -30.22 7.70
N PRO A 741 -24.69 -30.00 6.38
CA PRO A 741 -23.52 -29.36 5.75
C PRO A 741 -23.49 -27.84 5.89
N ILE A 742 -22.29 -27.29 6.12
CA ILE A 742 -22.09 -25.83 6.23
C ILE A 742 -22.30 -25.20 4.86
N SER A 743 -23.11 -24.15 4.77
CA SER A 743 -23.36 -23.39 3.55
C SER A 743 -22.30 -22.31 3.30
N TYR A 744 -22.21 -21.82 2.05
CA TYR A 744 -21.29 -20.73 1.72
C TYR A 744 -21.62 -19.44 2.48
N ASP A 745 -22.90 -19.12 2.64
CA ASP A 745 -23.35 -17.92 3.37
C ASP A 745 -23.01 -17.99 4.87
N GLU A 746 -23.13 -19.17 5.49
CA GLU A 746 -22.69 -19.37 6.88
C GLU A 746 -21.18 -19.24 7.00
N PHE A 747 -20.42 -19.87 6.09
CA PHE A 747 -18.97 -19.72 6.03
C PHE A 747 -18.53 -18.26 5.84
N LEU A 748 -19.28 -17.47 5.05
CA LEU A 748 -19.02 -16.03 4.88
C LEU A 748 -19.18 -15.24 6.18
N ALA A 749 -19.88 -15.75 7.19
CA ALA A 749 -19.99 -15.09 8.49
C ALA A 749 -18.84 -15.45 9.44
N PHE A 750 -18.01 -16.46 9.14
CA PHE A 750 -17.00 -16.95 10.07
C PHE A 750 -15.82 -15.98 10.15
N PRO A 751 -15.50 -15.42 11.33
CA PRO A 751 -14.24 -14.74 11.54
C PRO A 751 -13.07 -15.75 11.66
N LEU A 752 -11.83 -15.31 11.53
CA LEU A 752 -10.66 -16.21 11.65
C LEU A 752 -10.49 -16.80 13.06
N ASP A 753 -11.13 -16.23 14.07
CA ASP A 753 -11.14 -16.73 15.45
C ASP A 753 -12.39 -17.57 15.79
N ASP A 754 -13.20 -17.94 14.81
CA ASP A 754 -14.40 -18.76 14.99
C ASP A 754 -14.13 -20.13 15.65
N ASP A 755 -15.02 -20.59 16.53
CA ASP A 755 -14.98 -21.89 17.22
C ASP A 755 -14.88 -23.07 16.25
N PHE A 756 -15.40 -22.91 15.03
CA PHE A 756 -15.26 -23.89 13.96
C PHE A 756 -13.80 -24.29 13.75
N TRP A 757 -12.86 -23.34 13.77
CA TRP A 757 -11.43 -23.61 13.58
C TRP A 757 -10.76 -24.21 14.83
N ASN A 758 -11.51 -24.51 15.89
CA ASN A 758 -10.98 -24.70 17.24
C ASN A 758 -11.63 -25.88 17.98
N ASP A 759 -12.10 -26.88 17.23
CA ASP A 759 -12.84 -28.06 17.72
C ASP A 759 -11.96 -29.28 18.06
N GLY A 760 -10.65 -29.10 18.23
CA GLY A 760 -9.72 -30.22 18.45
C GLY A 760 -9.23 -30.89 17.16
N ILE A 761 -9.91 -30.71 16.02
CA ILE A 761 -9.50 -31.28 14.73
C ILE A 761 -8.45 -30.40 14.06
N TYR A 762 -8.65 -29.08 14.08
CA TYR A 762 -7.71 -28.11 13.50
C TYR A 762 -6.52 -27.85 14.45
N TYR A 763 -6.80 -27.53 15.73
CA TYR A 763 -5.82 -27.56 16.81
C TYR A 763 -5.95 -28.89 17.53
N GLN A 764 -5.01 -29.81 17.33
CA GLN A 764 -4.97 -31.14 17.97
C GLN A 764 -4.68 -31.10 19.49
N SER A 765 -5.04 -30.00 20.15
CA SER A 765 -4.89 -29.76 21.57
C SER A 765 -6.27 -29.47 22.16
N LYS A 766 -6.57 -30.10 23.30
CA LYS A 766 -7.77 -29.80 24.10
C LYS A 766 -7.48 -28.75 25.19
N GLU A 767 -6.29 -28.14 25.16
CA GLU A 767 -5.90 -27.11 26.12
C GLU A 767 -6.77 -25.86 26.00
N PRO A 768 -6.94 -25.07 27.08
CA PRO A 768 -7.83 -23.91 27.09
C PRO A 768 -7.56 -22.90 25.98
N TRP A 769 -6.28 -22.66 25.64
CA TRP A 769 -5.90 -21.76 24.55
C TRP A 769 -6.34 -22.24 23.16
N ALA A 770 -6.60 -23.54 22.98
CA ALA A 770 -6.98 -24.11 21.69
C ALA A 770 -8.49 -24.11 21.47
N ILE A 771 -9.28 -24.33 22.54
CA ILE A 771 -10.72 -24.57 22.42
C ILE A 771 -11.60 -23.43 22.95
N ASP A 772 -11.10 -22.60 23.90
CA ASP A 772 -11.92 -21.55 24.52
C ASP A 772 -11.75 -20.19 23.81
N PRO A 773 -12.86 -19.58 23.30
CA PRO A 773 -12.79 -18.32 22.56
C PRO A 773 -12.44 -17.11 23.43
N ASN A 774 -12.83 -17.13 24.71
CA ASN A 774 -12.50 -16.07 25.66
C ASN A 774 -11.02 -16.11 26.04
N VAL A 775 -10.43 -17.31 26.17
CA VAL A 775 -8.99 -17.50 26.38
C VAL A 775 -8.20 -16.98 25.18
N ARG A 776 -8.60 -17.31 23.94
CA ARG A 776 -7.95 -16.81 22.71
C ARG A 776 -8.10 -15.29 22.57
N SER A 777 -9.30 -14.76 22.82
CA SER A 777 -9.54 -13.30 22.87
C SER A 777 -8.67 -12.62 23.92
N GLY A 778 -8.52 -13.24 25.09
CA GLY A 778 -7.65 -12.77 26.18
C GLY A 778 -6.16 -12.77 25.79
N ILE A 779 -5.68 -13.84 25.15
CA ILE A 779 -4.32 -13.94 24.58
C ILE A 779 -4.11 -12.81 23.57
N ASN A 780 -4.99 -12.67 22.59
CA ASN A 780 -4.92 -11.62 21.57
C ASN A 780 -4.88 -10.23 22.21
N CYS A 781 -5.74 -9.97 23.21
CA CYS A 781 -5.71 -8.71 23.95
C CYS A 781 -4.35 -8.45 24.60
N VAL A 782 -3.76 -9.45 25.27
CA VAL A 782 -2.45 -9.30 25.91
C VAL A 782 -1.35 -9.03 24.87
N LEU A 783 -1.37 -9.73 23.74
CA LEU A 783 -0.41 -9.55 22.65
C LEU A 783 -0.52 -8.17 22.02
N ILE A 784 -1.73 -7.75 21.65
CA ILE A 784 -1.99 -6.43 21.07
C ILE A 784 -1.60 -5.31 22.03
N LEU A 785 -1.90 -5.43 23.33
CA LEU A 785 -1.44 -4.43 24.30
C LEU A 785 0.09 -4.35 24.36
N SER A 786 0.77 -5.49 24.27
CA SER A 786 2.23 -5.51 24.14
C SER A 786 2.70 -4.87 22.82
N ARG A 787 2.05 -5.15 21.69
CA ARG A 787 2.36 -4.53 20.38
C ARG A 787 2.15 -3.00 20.41
N THR A 788 1.07 -2.53 21.05
CA THR A 788 0.80 -1.08 21.19
C THR A 788 1.87 -0.39 22.03
N GLN A 789 2.38 -1.05 23.08
CA GLN A 789 3.47 -0.50 23.88
C GLN A 789 4.77 -0.39 23.08
N GLU A 790 5.09 -1.39 22.28
CA GLU A 790 6.22 -1.33 21.36
C GLU A 790 6.06 -0.22 20.33
N GLU A 791 4.86 0.00 19.78
CA GLU A 791 4.61 1.09 18.84
C GLU A 791 4.91 2.46 19.46
N PHE A 792 4.55 2.69 20.73
CA PHE A 792 4.92 3.92 21.42
C PHE A 792 6.44 4.07 21.55
N GLN A 793 7.15 2.99 21.86
CA GLN A 793 8.62 2.98 21.94
C GLN A 793 9.30 3.24 20.59
N LEU A 794 8.77 2.68 19.51
CA LEU A 794 9.28 2.90 18.16
C LEU A 794 9.03 4.36 17.72
N ILE A 795 7.81 4.86 17.89
CA ILE A 795 7.47 6.27 17.56
C ILE A 795 8.33 7.24 18.38
N ALA A 796 8.59 6.96 19.65
CA ALA A 796 9.49 7.80 20.45
C ALA A 796 10.90 7.86 19.85
N GLN A 797 11.51 6.72 19.54
CA GLN A 797 12.85 6.71 18.93
C GLN A 797 12.87 7.40 17.56
N GLU A 798 11.84 7.19 16.74
CA GLU A 798 11.66 7.82 15.42
C GLU A 798 11.57 9.35 15.50
N VAL A 799 10.80 9.88 16.44
CA VAL A 799 10.70 11.32 16.69
C VAL A 799 12.05 11.90 17.11
N ALA A 800 12.78 11.19 17.97
CA ALA A 800 14.10 11.63 18.42
C ALA A 800 15.12 11.66 17.26
N ARG A 801 15.16 10.62 16.41
CA ARG A 801 16.02 10.57 15.20
C ARG A 801 15.71 11.71 14.24
N MET A 802 14.42 11.94 13.99
CA MET A 802 13.94 13.01 13.11
C MET A 802 14.32 14.40 13.62
N VAL A 803 14.13 14.68 14.92
CA VAL A 803 14.48 15.96 15.54
C VAL A 803 16.00 16.17 15.54
N GLU A 804 16.78 15.15 15.88
CA GLU A 804 18.24 15.25 15.88
C GLU A 804 18.78 15.49 14.47
N TRP A 805 18.22 14.82 13.45
CA TRP A 805 18.55 15.09 12.04
C TRP A 805 18.26 16.53 11.65
N ALA A 806 17.09 17.05 12.03
CA ALA A 806 16.71 18.40 11.67
C ALA A 806 17.65 19.45 12.29
N ILE A 807 18.09 19.23 13.53
CA ILE A 807 19.07 20.07 14.22
C ILE A 807 20.45 19.94 13.55
N SER A 808 20.96 18.71 13.42
CA SER A 808 22.32 18.48 12.93
C SER A 808 22.50 18.94 11.49
N TYR A 809 21.52 18.70 10.62
CA TYR A 809 21.57 19.13 9.22
C TYR A 809 21.54 20.65 9.10
N TYR A 810 20.72 21.34 9.90
CA TYR A 810 20.67 22.80 9.91
C TYR A 810 22.02 23.39 10.37
N ASP A 811 22.62 22.84 11.42
CA ASP A 811 23.93 23.24 11.91
C ASP A 811 25.02 23.03 10.87
N THR A 812 25.03 21.87 10.20
CA THR A 812 25.99 21.54 9.13
C THR A 812 25.87 22.52 7.96
N LEU A 813 24.64 22.85 7.53
CA LEU A 813 24.41 23.85 6.49
C LEU A 813 24.98 25.23 6.89
N HIS A 814 24.69 25.72 8.09
CA HIS A 814 25.16 27.04 8.52
C HIS A 814 26.66 27.11 8.76
N LYS A 815 27.27 26.04 9.32
CA LYS A 815 28.73 25.93 9.45
C LYS A 815 29.40 26.01 8.08
N SER A 816 28.91 25.24 7.10
CA SER A 816 29.42 25.26 5.73
C SER A 816 29.22 26.60 5.03
N ILE A 817 28.04 27.23 5.18
CA ILE A 817 27.79 28.57 4.62
C ILE A 817 28.76 29.61 5.20
N ASN A 818 29.02 29.57 6.51
CA ASN A 818 29.95 30.49 7.16
C ASN A 818 31.41 30.24 6.75
N TYR A 819 31.80 28.96 6.62
CA TYR A 819 33.10 28.57 6.07
C TYR A 819 33.31 29.14 4.65
N LEU A 820 32.37 28.87 3.74
CA LEU A 820 32.45 29.36 2.35
C LEU A 820 32.43 30.89 2.28
N ARG A 821 31.69 31.56 3.16
CA ARG A 821 31.70 33.03 3.24
C ARG A 821 33.08 33.56 3.63
N GLY A 822 33.69 33.01 4.67
CA GLY A 822 35.03 33.39 5.10
C GLY A 822 36.06 33.17 3.99
N ARG A 823 35.92 32.06 3.28
CA ARG A 823 36.81 31.71 2.17
C ARG A 823 36.72 32.65 0.97
N ILE A 824 35.49 33.05 0.58
CA ILE A 824 35.28 34.07 -0.46
C ILE A 824 35.96 35.38 -0.09
N VAL A 825 35.85 35.80 1.18
CA VAL A 825 36.51 37.03 1.66
C VAL A 825 38.02 36.91 1.56
N GLN A 826 38.60 35.79 2.01
CA GLN A 826 40.04 35.55 1.90
C GLN A 826 40.51 35.57 0.44
N MET A 827 39.80 34.91 -0.48
CA MET A 827 40.15 34.89 -1.90
C MET A 827 39.98 36.26 -2.58
N SER A 828 39.22 37.18 -1.99
CA SER A 828 39.02 38.54 -2.51
C SER A 828 40.13 39.51 -2.08
N LEU A 829 41.03 39.09 -1.17
CA LEU A 829 42.14 39.91 -0.70
C LEU A 829 43.35 39.80 -1.65
N PRO A 830 43.93 40.91 -2.14
CA PRO A 830 45.00 40.89 -3.15
C PRO A 830 46.28 40.12 -2.76
N SER A 831 46.53 39.92 -1.47
CA SER A 831 47.76 39.34 -0.93
C SER A 831 47.57 37.96 -0.31
N ALA A 832 46.35 37.42 -0.30
CA ALA A 832 46.03 36.17 0.41
C ALA A 832 46.16 34.96 -0.52
N VAL A 833 47.14 34.10 -0.27
CA VAL A 833 47.21 32.77 -0.88
C VAL A 833 46.26 31.84 -0.13
N VAL A 834 45.14 31.48 -0.75
CA VAL A 834 44.17 30.52 -0.18
C VAL A 834 44.43 29.13 -0.77
N PRO A 835 44.92 28.16 0.03
CA PRO A 835 45.18 26.80 -0.43
C PRO A 835 43.93 26.13 -1.02
N PRO A 836 44.08 25.25 -2.02
CA PRO A 836 43.01 24.35 -2.45
C PRO A 836 42.52 23.45 -1.31
N ASP A 837 41.24 23.09 -1.34
CA ASP A 837 40.62 22.13 -0.40
C ASP A 837 39.64 21.21 -1.14
N HIS A 838 38.85 20.45 -0.38
CA HIS A 838 37.82 19.56 -0.92
C HIS A 838 36.75 20.26 -1.77
N ILE A 839 36.46 21.56 -1.56
CA ILE A 839 35.52 22.33 -2.38
C ILE A 839 36.14 22.61 -3.75
N ASP A 840 37.45 22.87 -3.83
CA ASP A 840 38.15 23.08 -5.11
C ASP A 840 38.24 21.78 -5.92
N GLU A 841 38.32 20.63 -5.26
CA GLU A 841 38.35 19.31 -5.89
C GLU A 841 37.03 18.90 -6.54
N ILE A 842 35.90 19.50 -6.17
CA ILE A 842 34.60 19.12 -6.73
C ILE A 842 34.51 19.48 -8.22
N PRO A 843 34.21 18.56 -9.14
CA PRO A 843 34.03 18.91 -10.55
C PRO A 843 32.94 19.97 -10.74
N PHE A 844 33.22 21.04 -11.49
CA PHE A 844 32.25 22.11 -11.77
C PHE A 844 32.48 22.70 -13.17
N GLY A 845 31.58 22.37 -14.10
CA GLY A 845 31.73 22.74 -15.52
C GLY A 845 32.94 22.07 -16.17
N ASP A 846 33.54 22.75 -17.15
CA ASP A 846 34.74 22.34 -17.89
C ASP A 846 36.05 22.79 -17.22
N GLY A 847 35.98 23.27 -15.97
CA GLY A 847 37.14 23.79 -15.23
C GLY A 847 37.50 25.24 -15.56
N GLN A 848 36.79 25.92 -16.45
CA GLN A 848 37.01 27.35 -16.74
C GLN A 848 36.40 28.29 -15.69
N CYS A 849 35.55 27.78 -14.80
CA CYS A 849 34.94 28.55 -13.73
C CYS A 849 35.98 28.96 -12.69
N SER A 850 36.12 30.26 -12.41
CA SER A 850 37.03 30.73 -11.37
C SER A 850 36.68 30.14 -10.00
N ARG A 851 37.72 29.90 -9.18
CA ARG A 851 37.56 29.35 -7.81
C ARG A 851 36.54 30.15 -6.98
N VAL A 852 36.59 31.49 -7.06
CA VAL A 852 35.69 32.38 -6.31
C VAL A 852 34.23 32.23 -6.76
N LEU A 853 33.98 32.12 -8.08
CA LEU A 853 32.63 31.93 -8.61
C LEU A 853 32.05 30.58 -8.19
N LYS A 854 32.84 29.51 -8.30
CA LYS A 854 32.43 28.17 -7.87
C LYS A 854 32.03 28.14 -6.39
N VAL A 855 32.89 28.65 -5.49
CA VAL A 855 32.60 28.74 -4.05
C VAL A 855 31.35 29.60 -3.79
N THR A 856 31.15 30.65 -4.59
CA THR A 856 29.97 31.53 -4.48
C THR A 856 28.68 30.80 -4.85
N PHE A 857 28.67 30.03 -5.95
CA PHE A 857 27.49 29.26 -6.36
C PHE A 857 27.14 28.17 -5.36
N ILE A 858 28.14 27.40 -4.87
CA ILE A 858 27.91 26.38 -3.84
C ILE A 858 27.30 27.02 -2.59
N LYS A 859 27.86 28.16 -2.12
CA LYS A 859 27.30 28.88 -0.97
C LYS A 859 25.85 29.32 -1.21
N GLN A 860 25.52 29.81 -2.40
CA GLN A 860 24.15 30.24 -2.73
C GLN A 860 23.17 29.06 -2.72
N ASP A 861 23.56 27.91 -3.28
CA ASP A 861 22.76 26.68 -3.23
C ASP A 861 22.54 26.21 -1.79
N LEU A 862 23.60 26.16 -0.96
CA LEU A 862 23.47 25.80 0.45
C LEU A 862 22.58 26.80 1.23
N GLN A 863 22.61 28.09 0.90
CA GLN A 863 21.71 29.08 1.49
C GLN A 863 20.24 28.84 1.13
N GLN A 864 19.96 28.42 -0.11
CA GLN A 864 18.62 28.04 -0.54
C GLN A 864 18.14 26.79 0.20
N ARG A 865 19.00 25.77 0.32
CA ARG A 865 18.69 24.54 1.09
C ARG A 865 18.46 24.83 2.59
N ALA A 866 19.24 25.71 3.19
CA ALA A 866 19.03 26.15 4.58
C ALA A 866 17.71 26.90 4.77
N TRP A 867 17.25 27.61 3.74
CA TRP A 867 15.93 28.25 3.75
C TRP A 867 14.80 27.21 3.69
N GLU A 868 14.90 26.25 2.78
CA GLU A 868 13.92 25.16 2.59
C GLU A 868 13.84 24.27 3.83
N HIS A 869 14.98 23.85 4.38
CA HIS A 869 15.04 23.10 5.64
C HIS A 869 14.47 23.90 6.82
N GLY A 870 14.73 25.21 6.86
CA GLY A 870 14.10 26.10 7.83
C GLY A 870 12.56 26.17 7.70
N SER A 871 12.03 26.19 6.47
CA SER A 871 10.57 26.10 6.26
C SER A 871 10.02 24.79 6.81
N LEU A 872 10.69 23.66 6.51
CA LEU A 872 10.32 22.34 7.00
C LEU A 872 10.27 22.28 8.53
N VAL A 873 11.29 22.81 9.22
CA VAL A 873 11.33 22.88 10.69
C VAL A 873 10.18 23.72 11.26
N GLU A 874 9.83 24.84 10.63
CA GLU A 874 8.67 25.65 11.05
C GLU A 874 7.35 24.87 10.89
N GLU A 875 7.14 24.20 9.75
CA GLU A 875 5.97 23.35 9.48
C GLU A 875 5.85 22.19 10.49
N TRP A 876 6.99 21.62 10.89
CA TRP A 876 7.03 20.52 11.88
C TRP A 876 6.79 20.97 13.32
N SER A 877 7.07 22.23 13.64
CA SER A 877 7.22 22.72 15.02
C SER A 877 6.03 22.41 15.94
N GLU A 878 4.80 22.60 15.47
CA GLU A 878 3.58 22.35 16.24
C GLU A 878 3.41 20.85 16.56
N LYS A 879 3.56 19.99 15.55
CA LYS A 879 3.34 18.55 15.70
C LYS A 879 4.43 17.90 16.55
N VAL A 880 5.68 18.33 16.41
CA VAL A 880 6.78 17.90 17.30
C VAL A 880 6.52 18.32 18.75
N ALA A 881 6.11 19.57 18.98
CA ALA A 881 5.80 20.07 20.31
C ALA A 881 4.62 19.33 20.96
N TRP A 882 3.66 18.85 20.16
CA TRP A 882 2.56 18.02 20.64
C TRP A 882 2.99 16.57 20.95
N LEU A 883 3.76 15.94 20.07
CA LEU A 883 4.10 14.52 20.16
C LEU A 883 5.17 14.25 21.22
N TRP A 884 6.21 15.10 21.30
CA TRP A 884 7.34 14.90 22.19
C TRP A 884 6.96 14.63 23.66
N PRO A 885 6.16 15.48 24.35
CA PRO A 885 5.82 15.26 25.75
C PRO A 885 4.93 14.03 25.99
N ARG A 886 4.39 13.41 24.93
CA ARG A 886 3.48 12.25 25.01
C ARG A 886 4.19 10.91 24.81
N CYS A 887 5.35 10.89 24.14
CA CYS A 887 6.06 9.64 23.85
C CYS A 887 7.50 9.60 24.35
N GLN A 888 8.11 10.74 24.69
CA GLN A 888 9.52 10.79 25.08
C GLN A 888 9.72 10.61 26.60
N PRO A 889 10.74 9.84 27.01
CA PRO A 889 11.20 9.84 28.39
C PRO A 889 11.68 11.23 28.85
N HIS A 890 11.48 11.54 30.13
CA HIS A 890 11.88 12.82 30.74
C HIS A 890 13.39 13.10 30.68
N THR A 891 14.20 12.04 30.65
CA THR A 891 15.67 12.10 30.50
C THR A 891 16.09 12.72 29.16
N ASN A 892 15.25 12.66 28.11
CA ASN A 892 15.54 13.21 26.79
C ASN A 892 15.10 14.68 26.62
N CYS A 893 14.69 15.36 27.71
CA CYS A 893 14.33 16.78 27.67
C CYS A 893 15.37 17.73 27.01
N PRO A 894 16.70 17.51 27.12
CA PRO A 894 17.68 18.39 26.47
C PRO A 894 17.53 18.47 24.93
N ALA A 895 17.12 17.38 24.27
CA ALA A 895 16.90 17.40 22.82
C ALA A 895 15.70 18.28 22.42
N LEU A 896 14.65 18.32 23.25
CA LEU A 896 13.52 19.23 23.05
C LEU A 896 13.91 20.70 23.24
N CYS A 897 14.78 20.99 24.21
CA CYS A 897 15.32 22.35 24.38
C CYS A 897 16.07 22.81 23.13
N ARG A 898 16.96 21.97 22.59
CA ARG A 898 17.67 22.25 21.32
C ARG A 898 16.71 22.44 20.15
N TRP A 899 15.63 21.67 20.08
CA TRP A 899 14.59 21.84 19.06
C TRP A 899 13.91 23.21 19.14
N PHE A 900 13.56 23.68 20.34
CA PHE A 900 12.96 25.00 20.52
C PHE A 900 13.95 26.13 20.21
N GLU A 901 15.23 25.96 20.56
CA GLU A 901 16.30 26.89 20.18
C GLU A 901 16.45 26.98 18.66
N LEU A 902 16.49 25.84 17.96
CA LEU A 902 16.52 25.78 16.50
C LEU A 902 15.30 26.50 15.91
N THR A 903 14.10 26.18 16.37
CA THR A 903 12.85 26.79 15.86
C THR A 903 12.87 28.31 16.02
N LYS A 904 13.35 28.80 17.17
CA LYS A 904 13.52 30.25 17.43
C LYS A 904 14.53 30.87 16.47
N LEU A 905 15.67 30.21 16.28
CA LEU A 905 16.75 30.67 15.42
C LEU A 905 16.32 30.71 13.94
N VAL A 906 15.62 29.68 13.46
CA VAL A 906 15.03 29.61 12.12
C VAL A 906 14.08 30.79 11.88
N ARG A 907 13.13 31.03 12.80
CA ARG A 907 12.19 32.16 12.72
C ARG A 907 12.91 33.51 12.64
N GLN A 908 13.97 33.70 13.43
CA GLN A 908 14.78 34.93 13.40
C GLN A 908 15.52 35.10 12.07
N HIS A 909 16.16 34.05 11.55
CA HIS A 909 16.86 34.11 10.27
C HIS A 909 15.90 34.42 9.11
N ARG A 910 14.73 33.78 9.12
CA ARG A 910 13.70 33.99 8.09
C ARG A 910 13.13 35.40 8.14
N ALA A 911 12.82 35.92 9.32
CA ALA A 911 12.37 37.30 9.51
C ALA A 911 13.41 38.33 8.98
N ARG A 912 14.70 38.12 9.28
CA ARG A 912 15.79 38.96 8.75
C ARG A 912 15.87 38.93 7.23
N LEU A 913 15.76 37.76 6.62
CA LEU A 913 15.81 37.58 5.17
C LEU A 913 14.58 38.17 4.46
N LYS A 914 13.37 37.97 5.01
CA LYS A 914 12.14 38.62 4.51
C LYS A 914 12.30 40.14 4.49
N LYS A 915 12.82 40.74 5.57
CA LYS A 915 13.10 42.18 5.64
C LYS A 915 14.14 42.65 4.61
N LYS A 916 15.17 41.83 4.34
CA LYS A 916 16.25 42.16 3.39
C LYS A 916 15.82 42.07 1.93
N ARG A 917 14.93 41.13 1.59
CA ARG A 917 14.48 40.89 0.21
C ARG A 917 13.25 41.71 -0.20
N GLY A 918 12.62 42.48 0.72
CA GLY A 918 11.42 43.26 0.41
C GLY A 918 10.22 42.42 -0.03
N ILE A 919 10.23 41.11 0.27
CA ILE A 919 9.21 40.16 -0.18
C ILE A 919 7.94 40.39 0.66
N LYS A 920 6.89 40.94 0.03
CA LYS A 920 5.52 40.77 0.50
C LYS A 920 5.12 39.30 0.27
N GLU A 921 4.44 38.71 1.24
CA GLU A 921 4.02 37.33 1.23
C GLU A 921 3.12 37.07 0.01
N VAL A 922 3.67 36.47 -1.05
CA VAL A 922 2.87 35.69 -1.99
C VAL A 922 2.95 34.28 -1.44
N GLY A 923 1.94 33.91 -0.65
CA GLY A 923 1.74 32.55 -0.19
C GLY A 923 1.42 31.66 -1.38
N LEU A 924 2.45 31.29 -2.15
CA LEU A 924 2.43 30.08 -2.96
C LEU A 924 2.69 28.91 -2.01
N GLU A 925 1.73 28.69 -1.11
CA GLU A 925 1.51 27.34 -0.58
C GLU A 925 1.04 26.52 -1.79
N LEU A 926 2.00 25.88 -2.45
CA LEU A 926 1.75 24.72 -3.31
C LEU A 926 1.16 23.66 -2.39
N ASP A 927 -0.15 23.73 -2.22
CA ASP A 927 -0.92 22.79 -1.44
C ASP A 927 -0.96 21.49 -2.25
N HIS A 928 0.00 20.60 -1.99
CA HIS A 928 0.11 19.27 -2.62
C HIS A 928 -1.06 18.32 -2.23
N LEU A 929 -2.20 18.87 -1.81
CA LEU A 929 -3.40 18.16 -1.35
C LEU A 929 -4.15 17.39 -2.45
N GLN A 930 -3.77 17.50 -3.72
CA GLN A 930 -4.52 16.86 -4.82
C GLN A 930 -4.11 15.43 -5.16
N GLU A 931 -2.86 15.02 -4.94
CA GLU A 931 -2.58 13.58 -4.88
C GLU A 931 -3.23 12.95 -3.64
N ASP A 932 -3.33 13.74 -2.58
CA ASP A 932 -4.06 13.42 -1.38
C ASP A 932 -5.59 13.57 -1.54
N THR A 933 -6.21 13.81 -2.70
CA THR A 933 -7.70 13.74 -2.77
C THR A 933 -8.22 12.66 -3.68
N VAL A 934 -7.33 12.07 -4.48
CA VAL A 934 -7.53 10.71 -4.99
C VAL A 934 -7.19 9.66 -3.90
N LEU A 935 -6.36 10.03 -2.91
CA LEU A 935 -5.94 9.13 -1.81
C LEU A 935 -6.35 9.56 -0.38
N ASP A 936 -6.79 10.81 -0.15
CA ASP A 936 -7.00 11.38 1.19
C ASP A 936 -8.17 12.42 1.19
N GLU A 937 -9.36 12.07 0.68
CA GLU A 937 -10.61 12.70 1.18
C GLU A 937 -10.82 12.31 2.67
N ARG A 938 -9.90 12.74 3.53
CA ARG A 938 -10.08 12.86 4.97
C ARG A 938 -10.84 14.16 5.20
N VAL A 939 -12.16 14.10 5.05
CA VAL A 939 -13.04 15.11 5.63
C VAL A 939 -12.77 15.08 7.13
N ASN A 940 -12.34 16.22 7.70
CA ASN A 940 -12.34 16.42 9.14
C ASN A 940 -13.80 16.31 9.62
N ASP A 941 -14.16 15.15 10.16
CA ASP A 941 -15.48 14.74 10.62
C ASP A 941 -15.69 14.96 12.13
N GLY A 942 -14.85 15.80 12.75
CA GLY A 942 -15.04 16.20 14.15
C GLY A 942 -14.50 15.18 15.17
N GLU A 943 -13.66 14.23 14.73
CA GLU A 943 -13.01 13.27 15.64
C GLU A 943 -12.07 13.93 16.65
N GLU A 944 -11.48 15.10 16.33
CA GLU A 944 -10.65 15.85 17.29
C GLU A 944 -11.45 16.28 18.54
N GLU A 945 -12.74 16.59 18.42
CA GLU A 945 -13.59 16.96 19.56
C GLU A 945 -14.00 15.75 20.41
N ALA A 946 -14.20 14.58 19.78
CA ALA A 946 -14.48 13.33 20.48
C ALA A 946 -13.25 12.76 21.21
N LEU A 947 -12.05 12.95 20.64
CA LEU A 947 -10.77 12.51 21.21
C LEU A 947 -10.31 13.39 22.37
N GLN A 948 -10.56 14.70 22.34
CA GLN A 948 -10.31 15.59 23.47
C GLN A 948 -11.18 15.20 24.68
N SER A 949 -12.46 14.90 24.43
CA SER A 949 -13.40 14.38 25.45
C SER A 949 -12.95 13.03 26.05
N LEU A 950 -12.41 12.12 25.25
CA LEU A 950 -11.90 10.82 25.70
C LEU A 950 -10.56 10.93 26.46
N ALA A 951 -9.67 11.83 26.04
CA ALA A 951 -8.42 12.13 26.74
C ALA A 951 -8.68 12.78 28.11
N ASP A 952 -9.65 13.69 28.19
CA ASP A 952 -10.10 14.30 29.46
C ASP A 952 -10.78 13.26 30.38
N THR A 953 -11.41 12.24 29.81
CA THR A 953 -11.96 11.09 30.56
C THR A 953 -10.85 10.18 31.10
N LEU A 954 -9.73 10.03 30.39
CA LEU A 954 -8.56 9.25 30.83
C LEU A 954 -7.74 9.97 31.90
N ALA A 955 -7.68 11.30 31.89
CA ALA A 955 -7.09 12.09 32.98
C ALA A 955 -7.82 11.88 34.34
N GLN A 956 -9.07 11.41 34.31
CA GLN A 956 -9.84 11.06 35.51
C GLN A 956 -9.65 9.61 35.97
N ILE A 957 -9.02 8.75 35.15
CA ILE A 957 -8.77 7.34 35.44
C ILE A 957 -7.25 7.16 35.59
N ASN A 958 -6.68 7.79 36.61
CA ASN A 958 -5.30 7.57 37.00
C ASN A 958 -5.17 6.20 37.68
N GLU A 959 -4.54 5.25 36.99
CA GLU A 959 -3.62 4.28 37.59
C GLU A 959 -2.84 3.56 36.48
N VAL A 960 -1.66 4.12 36.14
CA VAL A 960 -0.35 3.45 35.89
C VAL A 960 0.60 4.50 35.26
N PRO A 961 1.85 4.64 35.74
CA PRO A 961 2.84 5.58 35.18
C PRO A 961 3.23 5.21 33.74
N MET A 962 3.46 6.23 32.91
CA MET A 962 3.99 6.12 31.54
C MET A 962 5.35 5.41 31.48
#